data_AF-A0A6A5HMT2-F1
#
_entry.id   AF-A0A6A5HMT2-F1
#
_cell.length_a   1.000
_cell.length_b   1.000
_cell.length_c   1.000
_cell.angle_alpha   90.00
_cell.angle_beta   90.00
_cell.angle_gamma   90.00
#
_symmetry.space_group_name_H-M   'P 1'
#
loop_
_entity.id
_entity.type
_entity.pdbx_description
1 polymer ?
#
loop_
_entity_poly.entity_id
_entity_poly.type
_entity_poly.pdbx_seq_one_letter_code
_entity_poly.pdbx_strand_id
1 'polypeptide(L)'
;MHKILWNKKSKPIFFRILVYGILFQIIFMLFVYKTEDQKEEPLFHEYDSTNNYMNVCSLPVYDYWHPSIKYEVVDQKSIDNCPTEPLTELVNGTWRILEKGMNCSARCLSTATWLPPGPVECEFVEAVCWEDSTEIYRFLHCQIIKPKIPPKFPENPPNVFVFLVDSLSTGAAKRSLPKTLSTLSSRLEAVEFPFVNKIGENSSANKMVLWFGVSVSPDVSILEEFKDHGYMTLHVDDENHQKGFKAHHYLNLNNGFCPNQVENYFKAFLEAYKGPPKFAWLSLTKSDDSILKLIENNLETLQNSFFIFMGAQGTQGLNSDSEIGSYQPADSFNNRTLLEISGERGHSYLRRQPSLPRTCGRLPIQPEYCICQVEKVPVVDENLRNGFGNLLVNQMNDLLDRSNLTAICEKFELRKTLSLLHHGHINPSDTNHSYDLTILTDFAQFKTILTQNKNMSSTNVFVRFLIFGIILQVVLLVLIYKNSKALRYSLSNNQTQCDDLLNEWDPEVPVLLIDLDFLENLKNQDCQWDETKRVKIGVHVKGKDRSIIDTTRFDVVLYNSPDGKDFLEFYEDGKRIIPKRFETRQVGNFEVPTNIQRFIEFYKRSKFVECLGLEMDRDTSEEIQQNGTTSTSILARFRDELIDMGMYPYLNGGTLLGWYRECTVIPHTLDLDFSVFKENYNPEYAEKVLRKNESAFDMRRMLGKLEDSHEITVVSKEEGRPAIDLFVMYDYVEDGKVIYRYIPGLDNDGTKYRFTHLLLDPACAAEMHGHLFWILCNPIEQLKHEYGPLWYRDHPTSYFAWNHSPKNIVVAGNFTEEEMEKYYLHF
;
A
#
# COMPACT_ATOMS: atom_id res chain seq x y z
N MET A 1 -48.09 66.68 -27.31
CA MET A 1 -47.23 66.40 -26.13
C MET A 1 -47.12 64.88 -26.05
N HIS A 2 -45.98 64.19 -26.01
CA HIS A 2 -44.58 64.52 -25.73
C HIS A 2 -43.67 63.74 -26.69
N LYS A 3 -42.66 64.41 -27.26
CA LYS A 3 -41.49 63.78 -27.90
C LYS A 3 -40.59 63.24 -26.79
N ILE A 4 -40.29 61.94 -26.79
CA ILE A 4 -39.13 61.38 -26.08
C ILE A 4 -38.03 61.19 -27.12
N LEU A 5 -37.01 62.04 -27.04
CA LEU A 5 -35.82 62.04 -27.90
C LEU A 5 -34.92 60.86 -27.52
N TRP A 6 -34.86 59.87 -28.42
CA TRP A 6 -33.88 58.79 -28.40
C TRP A 6 -32.52 59.33 -28.86
N ASN A 7 -31.57 59.51 -27.93
CA ASN A 7 -30.28 60.12 -28.24
C ASN A 7 -29.21 59.07 -28.61
N LYS A 8 -28.50 59.29 -29.72
CA LYS A 8 -27.51 58.40 -30.35
C LYS A 8 -26.19 58.22 -29.56
N LYS A 9 -26.10 58.71 -28.33
CA LYS A 9 -24.93 58.60 -27.43
C LYS A 9 -25.06 57.51 -26.35
N SER A 10 -26.18 56.80 -26.25
CA SER A 10 -26.47 55.84 -25.16
C SER A 10 -26.00 54.40 -25.43
N LYS A 11 -25.68 54.03 -26.67
CA LYS A 11 -25.25 52.67 -27.03
C LYS A 11 -23.96 52.18 -26.34
N PRO A 12 -22.86 52.97 -26.24
CA PRO A 12 -21.66 52.51 -25.55
C PRO A 12 -21.81 52.50 -24.02
N ILE A 13 -22.79 53.25 -23.49
CA ILE A 13 -23.09 53.32 -22.05
C ILE A 13 -23.89 52.10 -21.62
N PHE A 14 -24.89 51.70 -22.41
CA PHE A 14 -25.66 50.46 -22.18
C PHE A 14 -24.78 49.21 -22.25
N PHE A 15 -23.82 49.16 -23.18
CA PHE A 15 -22.90 48.04 -23.32
C PHE A 15 -21.93 47.94 -22.13
N ARG A 16 -21.44 49.08 -21.61
CA ARG A 16 -20.60 49.10 -20.40
C ARG A 16 -21.38 48.70 -19.14
N ILE A 17 -22.64 49.13 -19.01
CA ILE A 17 -23.52 48.72 -17.90
C ILE A 17 -23.76 47.21 -17.93
N LEU A 18 -23.93 46.61 -19.10
CA LEU A 18 -24.07 45.16 -19.26
C LEU A 18 -22.78 44.42 -18.84
N VAL A 19 -21.62 44.90 -19.27
CA VAL A 19 -20.31 44.28 -18.95
C VAL A 19 -19.97 44.39 -17.46
N TYR A 20 -20.19 45.55 -16.83
CA TYR A 20 -19.95 45.71 -15.39
C TYR A 20 -21.00 45.02 -14.53
N GLY A 21 -22.24 44.87 -15.01
CA GLY A 21 -23.27 44.06 -14.35
C GLY A 21 -22.91 42.57 -14.33
N ILE A 22 -22.36 42.06 -15.45
CA ILE A 22 -21.83 40.69 -15.53
C ILE A 22 -20.59 40.55 -14.63
N LEU A 23 -19.66 41.52 -14.65
CA LEU A 23 -18.46 41.47 -13.80
C LEU A 23 -18.80 41.53 -12.30
N PHE A 24 -19.82 42.31 -11.92
CA PHE A 24 -20.30 42.39 -10.54
C PHE A 24 -21.04 41.12 -10.13
N GLN A 25 -21.80 40.47 -11.03
CA GLN A 25 -22.35 39.14 -10.77
C GLN A 25 -21.25 38.08 -10.59
N ILE A 26 -20.15 38.18 -11.35
CA ILE A 26 -18.99 37.29 -11.21
C ILE A 26 -18.25 37.58 -9.89
N ILE A 27 -18.02 38.84 -9.54
CA ILE A 27 -17.36 39.22 -8.28
C ILE A 27 -18.25 38.89 -7.08
N PHE A 28 -19.57 39.07 -7.18
CA PHE A 28 -20.53 38.69 -6.13
C PHE A 28 -20.63 37.17 -6.00
N MET A 29 -20.56 36.41 -7.10
CA MET A 29 -20.38 34.94 -7.03
C MET A 29 -19.05 34.57 -6.37
N LEU A 30 -17.96 35.30 -6.63
CA LEU A 30 -16.65 35.09 -5.98
C LEU A 30 -16.63 35.53 -4.50
N PHE A 31 -17.45 36.50 -4.10
CA PHE A 31 -17.53 37.03 -2.74
C PHE A 31 -18.53 36.26 -1.85
N VAL A 32 -19.63 35.78 -2.43
CA VAL A 32 -20.57 34.87 -1.73
C VAL A 32 -19.94 33.49 -1.52
N TYR A 33 -18.93 33.12 -2.32
CA TYR A 33 -18.11 31.92 -2.08
C TYR A 33 -16.90 32.14 -1.14
N LYS A 34 -16.77 33.31 -0.50
CA LYS A 34 -15.61 33.59 0.37
C LYS A 34 -16.00 33.96 1.79
N THR A 35 -16.64 33.02 2.47
CA THR A 35 -16.50 32.81 3.92
C THR A 35 -16.67 31.31 4.16
N GLU A 36 -15.58 30.58 3.99
CA GLU A 36 -15.46 29.22 4.48
C GLU A 36 -14.50 29.30 5.67
N ASP A 37 -14.98 28.94 6.86
CA ASP A 37 -14.12 28.64 8.00
C ASP A 37 -13.06 27.64 7.56
N GLN A 38 -11.83 27.82 8.05
CA GLN A 38 -10.70 26.92 7.77
C GLN A 38 -11.10 25.48 8.09
N LYS A 39 -11.31 24.69 7.04
CA LYS A 39 -11.15 23.24 7.10
C LYS A 39 -9.66 22.95 7.09
N GLU A 40 -9.21 22.15 8.04
CA GLU A 40 -7.93 21.46 7.96
C GLU A 40 -7.83 20.77 6.59
N GLU A 41 -6.70 20.94 5.89
CA GLU A 41 -6.48 20.29 4.60
C GLU A 41 -6.52 18.76 4.78
N PRO A 42 -7.05 18.01 3.80
CA PRO A 42 -7.34 16.61 3.99
C PRO A 42 -6.10 15.75 3.78
N LEU A 43 -5.85 14.83 4.72
CA LEU A 43 -4.81 13.79 4.69
C LEU A 43 -5.15 12.67 3.66
N PHE A 44 -5.49 12.98 2.40
CA PHE A 44 -6.14 12.02 1.48
C PHE A 44 -5.43 11.80 0.14
N HIS A 45 -5.52 10.56 -0.36
CA HIS A 45 -5.13 10.17 -1.73
C HIS A 45 -6.30 10.49 -2.68
N GLU A 46 -6.02 11.18 -3.79
CA GLU A 46 -6.99 11.64 -4.81
C GLU A 46 -8.13 12.53 -4.24
N TYR A 47 -7.85 13.82 -4.14
CA TYR A 47 -8.86 14.83 -3.80
C TYR A 47 -9.83 15.04 -4.97
N ASP A 48 -11.11 14.71 -4.76
CA ASP A 48 -12.17 14.91 -5.75
C ASP A 48 -12.59 16.39 -5.82
N SER A 49 -12.20 17.06 -6.89
CA SER A 49 -12.68 18.43 -7.18
C SER A 49 -14.17 18.51 -7.56
N THR A 50 -14.84 17.37 -7.79
CA THR A 50 -16.26 17.30 -8.17
C THR A 50 -17.21 17.19 -6.97
N ASN A 51 -16.66 17.02 -5.75
CA ASN A 51 -17.40 16.95 -4.50
C ASN A 51 -18.55 15.92 -4.51
N ASN A 52 -18.39 14.76 -5.16
CA ASN A 52 -19.44 13.74 -5.21
C ASN A 52 -18.98 12.40 -4.62
N TYR A 53 -19.37 12.14 -3.37
CA TYR A 53 -18.98 10.90 -2.67
C TYR A 53 -19.49 9.61 -3.32
N MET A 54 -20.47 9.71 -4.22
CA MET A 54 -20.98 8.58 -4.98
C MET A 54 -20.11 8.28 -6.21
N ASN A 55 -19.28 9.23 -6.66
CA ASN A 55 -18.46 9.11 -7.88
C ASN A 55 -16.95 9.01 -7.64
N VAL A 56 -16.45 9.54 -6.51
CA VAL A 56 -15.03 9.46 -6.11
C VAL A 56 -14.91 9.10 -4.63
N CYS A 57 -13.90 8.31 -4.27
CA CYS A 57 -13.66 7.83 -2.90
C CYS A 57 -12.33 8.38 -2.38
N SER A 58 -12.37 9.42 -1.54
CA SER A 58 -11.18 9.89 -0.84
C SER A 58 -10.93 9.02 0.39
N LEU A 59 -9.84 8.26 0.36
CA LEU A 59 -9.44 7.36 1.43
C LEU A 59 -8.56 8.10 2.44
N PRO A 60 -8.79 7.91 3.75
CA PRO A 60 -7.95 8.45 4.79
C PRO A 60 -6.55 7.83 4.80
N VAL A 61 -5.52 8.68 4.70
CA VAL A 61 -4.15 8.31 5.06
C VAL A 61 -4.07 8.36 6.58
N TYR A 62 -4.12 7.19 7.23
CA TYR A 62 -3.91 7.10 8.67
C TYR A 62 -2.48 6.66 8.94
N ASP A 63 -1.76 7.41 9.76
CA ASP A 63 -0.52 6.91 10.36
C ASP A 63 -0.87 5.78 11.32
N TYR A 64 -0.61 4.54 10.88
CA TYR A 64 -0.87 3.34 11.67
C TYR A 64 0.06 3.22 12.88
N TRP A 65 1.10 4.05 13.00
CA TRP A 65 1.94 4.16 14.20
C TRP A 65 1.49 5.26 15.15
N HIS A 66 0.43 6.02 14.82
CA HIS A 66 -0.01 7.13 15.64
C HIS A 66 -0.46 6.64 17.04
N PRO A 67 0.03 7.26 18.14
CA PRO A 67 -0.22 6.78 19.50
C PRO A 67 -1.71 6.67 19.90
N SER A 68 -2.60 7.43 19.26
CA SER A 68 -4.05 7.37 19.52
C SER A 68 -4.78 6.16 18.91
N ILE A 69 -4.12 5.40 18.02
CA ILE A 69 -4.69 4.26 17.27
C ILE A 69 -4.15 2.91 17.82
N LYS A 70 -3.41 2.97 18.94
CA LYS A 70 -2.60 1.85 19.47
C LYS A 70 -3.47 0.77 20.15
N TYR A 71 -4.13 -0.04 19.34
CA TYR A 71 -4.37 -1.45 19.70
C TYR A 71 -3.24 -2.25 19.06
N GLU A 72 -2.17 -2.51 19.81
CA GLU A 72 -1.31 -3.65 19.50
C GLU A 72 -2.17 -4.89 19.63
N VAL A 73 -2.11 -5.78 18.65
CA VAL A 73 -2.63 -7.12 18.87
C VAL A 73 -1.74 -7.70 19.95
N VAL A 74 -2.27 -7.78 21.17
CA VAL A 74 -1.59 -8.47 22.27
C VAL A 74 -1.36 -9.88 21.75
N ASP A 75 -0.09 -10.25 21.60
CA ASP A 75 0.30 -11.63 21.34
C ASP A 75 -0.43 -12.44 22.40
N GLN A 76 -1.46 -13.15 21.95
CA GLN A 76 -2.35 -13.84 22.86
C GLN A 76 -1.45 -14.90 23.46
N LYS A 77 -0.98 -14.65 24.70
CA LYS A 77 0.01 -15.48 25.38
C LYS A 77 -0.32 -16.91 25.00
N SER A 78 0.63 -17.56 24.34
CA SER A 78 0.57 -19.00 24.12
C SER A 78 0.04 -19.57 25.43
N ILE A 79 -1.02 -20.38 25.35
CA ILE A 79 -1.56 -21.06 26.53
C ILE A 79 -0.33 -21.56 27.29
N ASP A 80 -0.10 -21.05 28.51
CA ASP A 80 1.22 -21.01 29.18
C ASP A 80 1.85 -22.43 29.41
N ASN A 81 1.18 -23.49 28.97
CA ASN A 81 1.53 -24.91 29.10
C ASN A 81 1.45 -25.70 27.77
N CYS A 82 1.84 -25.15 26.62
CA CYS A 82 1.96 -25.96 25.38
C CYS A 82 3.27 -26.76 25.39
N PRO A 83 3.24 -28.10 25.46
CA PRO A 83 4.47 -28.91 25.50
C PRO A 83 5.17 -28.89 24.13
N THR A 84 6.47 -28.62 24.14
CA THR A 84 7.33 -28.52 22.96
C THR A 84 7.74 -29.88 22.39
N GLU A 85 7.82 -30.92 23.24
CA GLU A 85 8.06 -32.31 22.83
C GLU A 85 6.90 -33.22 23.24
N PRO A 86 6.37 -34.06 22.33
CA PRO A 86 5.25 -34.92 22.66
C PRO A 86 5.70 -36.19 23.40
N LEU A 87 5.11 -36.49 24.56
CA LEU A 87 5.31 -37.74 25.32
C LEU A 87 4.51 -38.93 24.75
N THR A 88 3.65 -38.66 23.79
CA THR A 88 2.78 -39.64 23.13
C THR A 88 2.79 -39.39 21.64
N GLU A 89 2.49 -40.38 20.81
CA GLU A 89 2.41 -40.22 19.36
C GLU A 89 1.23 -40.99 18.78
N LEU A 90 0.70 -40.48 17.66
CA LEU A 90 -0.31 -41.14 16.85
C LEU A 90 0.24 -41.39 15.44
N VAL A 91 0.41 -42.66 15.07
CA VAL A 91 0.92 -43.04 13.76
C VAL A 91 0.03 -44.12 13.17
N ASN A 92 -0.49 -43.90 11.96
CA ASN A 92 -1.34 -44.85 11.23
C ASN A 92 -2.53 -45.37 12.06
N GLY A 93 -3.24 -44.46 12.76
CA GLY A 93 -4.38 -44.83 13.59
C GLY A 93 -4.02 -45.63 14.84
N THR A 94 -2.75 -45.68 15.25
CA THR A 94 -2.33 -46.32 16.50
C THR A 94 -1.65 -45.28 17.39
N TRP A 95 -2.18 -45.07 18.59
CA TRP A 95 -1.57 -44.17 19.57
C TRP A 95 -0.70 -44.95 20.55
N ARG A 96 0.45 -44.37 20.92
CA ARG A 96 1.42 -45.00 21.84
C ARG A 96 2.12 -43.96 22.72
N ILE A 97 2.69 -44.45 23.82
CA ILE A 97 3.45 -43.65 24.79
C ILE A 97 4.93 -43.77 24.41
N LEU A 98 5.60 -42.64 24.29
CA LEU A 98 7.01 -42.56 23.90
C LEU A 98 7.96 -42.80 25.08
N GLU A 99 7.56 -42.36 26.27
CA GLU A 99 8.36 -42.47 27.48
C GLU A 99 7.96 -43.69 28.33
N LYS A 100 8.95 -44.53 28.68
CA LYS A 100 8.70 -45.75 29.47
C LYS A 100 8.36 -45.40 30.92
N GLY A 101 7.26 -45.97 31.42
CA GLY A 101 6.84 -45.83 32.83
C GLY A 101 5.82 -44.71 33.07
N MET A 102 5.46 -43.93 32.04
CA MET A 102 4.42 -42.91 32.14
C MET A 102 3.02 -43.51 32.20
N ASN A 103 2.17 -42.96 33.08
CA ASN A 103 0.76 -43.30 33.17
C ASN A 103 -0.04 -42.34 32.27
N CYS A 104 -0.30 -42.76 31.03
CA CYS A 104 -1.08 -41.98 30.07
C CYS A 104 -2.31 -42.74 29.60
N SER A 105 -3.37 -42.01 29.26
CA SER A 105 -4.57 -42.52 28.58
C SER A 105 -4.97 -41.55 27.48
N ALA A 106 -5.62 -42.06 26.45
CA ALA A 106 -6.13 -41.22 25.36
C ALA A 106 -7.63 -41.42 25.16
N ARG A 107 -8.33 -40.43 24.61
CA ARG A 107 -9.73 -40.54 24.23
C ARG A 107 -9.99 -39.83 22.91
N CYS A 108 -11.01 -40.27 22.17
CA CYS A 108 -11.46 -39.49 21.02
C CYS A 108 -12.24 -38.27 21.52
N LEU A 109 -12.07 -37.09 20.94
CA LEU A 109 -12.88 -35.94 21.36
C LEU A 109 -14.39 -36.17 21.17
N SER A 110 -14.77 -37.04 20.22
CA SER A 110 -16.15 -37.46 19.99
C SER A 110 -16.67 -38.47 21.02
N THR A 111 -15.80 -39.17 21.75
CA THR A 111 -16.19 -40.19 22.73
C THR A 111 -15.49 -39.92 24.06
N ALA A 112 -16.25 -39.65 25.12
CA ALA A 112 -15.68 -39.31 26.43
C ALA A 112 -14.96 -40.48 27.15
N THR A 113 -14.72 -41.61 26.47
CA THR A 113 -14.17 -42.85 27.03
C THR A 113 -12.65 -42.89 26.87
N TRP A 114 -11.92 -43.07 27.97
CA TRP A 114 -10.48 -43.27 27.97
C TRP A 114 -10.09 -44.68 27.48
N LEU A 115 -9.07 -44.73 26.63
CA LEU A 115 -8.55 -45.89 25.93
C LEU A 115 -7.07 -46.10 26.29
N PRO A 116 -6.60 -47.36 26.39
CA PRO A 116 -5.18 -47.68 26.51
C PRO A 116 -4.45 -47.57 25.16
N PRO A 117 -3.10 -47.57 25.15
CA PRO A 117 -2.29 -47.55 23.91
C PRO A 117 -2.75 -48.62 22.91
N GLY A 118 -2.95 -48.22 21.66
CA GLY A 118 -3.49 -49.10 20.64
C GLY A 118 -4.23 -48.39 19.50
N PRO A 119 -4.96 -49.14 18.67
CA PRO A 119 -5.70 -48.61 17.53
C PRO A 119 -6.84 -47.67 17.94
N VAL A 120 -7.04 -46.60 17.16
CA VAL A 120 -8.05 -45.55 17.34
C VAL A 120 -8.68 -45.18 15.99
N GLU A 121 -10.01 -45.14 15.96
CA GLU A 121 -10.81 -44.91 14.73
C GLU A 121 -11.39 -43.48 14.64
N CYS A 122 -10.76 -42.50 15.28
CA CYS A 122 -11.20 -41.11 15.30
C CYS A 122 -10.09 -40.15 14.85
N GLU A 123 -10.47 -39.00 14.30
CA GLU A 123 -9.51 -38.02 13.78
C GLU A 123 -8.76 -37.27 14.87
N PHE A 124 -9.42 -37.02 16.00
CA PHE A 124 -8.86 -36.24 17.11
C PHE A 124 -8.76 -37.11 18.36
N VAL A 125 -7.52 -37.31 18.81
CA VAL A 125 -7.18 -38.16 19.95
C VAL A 125 -6.51 -37.29 21.01
N GLU A 126 -7.21 -37.02 22.10
CA GLU A 126 -6.67 -36.31 23.25
C GLU A 126 -5.96 -37.31 24.16
N ALA A 127 -4.64 -37.16 24.32
CA ALA A 127 -3.82 -37.93 25.23
C ALA A 127 -3.47 -37.10 26.47
N VAL A 128 -3.61 -37.70 27.66
CA VAL A 128 -3.29 -37.07 28.95
C VAL A 128 -2.42 -38.03 29.76
N CYS A 129 -1.41 -37.49 30.45
CA CYS A 129 -0.56 -38.24 31.37
C CYS A 129 -0.60 -37.65 32.79
N TRP A 130 -0.47 -38.53 33.78
CA TRP A 130 -0.52 -38.19 35.20
C TRP A 130 0.71 -38.67 35.96
N GLU A 131 1.13 -37.86 36.93
CA GLU A 131 2.10 -38.20 37.97
C GLU A 131 1.48 -37.85 39.33
N ASP A 132 1.43 -38.81 40.26
CA ASP A 132 0.78 -38.64 41.58
C ASP A 132 -0.64 -38.03 41.54
N SER A 133 -1.44 -38.44 40.55
CA SER A 133 -2.80 -37.92 40.27
C SER A 133 -2.87 -36.47 39.80
N THR A 134 -1.73 -35.84 39.53
CA THR A 134 -1.63 -34.52 38.92
C THR A 134 -1.42 -34.68 37.42
N GLU A 135 -2.19 -33.93 36.62
CA GLU A 135 -1.98 -33.87 35.18
C GLU A 135 -0.68 -33.13 34.87
N ILE A 136 0.25 -33.80 34.21
CA ILE A 136 1.56 -33.24 33.85
C ILE A 136 1.71 -33.03 32.34
N TYR A 137 0.85 -33.64 31.53
CA TYR A 137 0.91 -33.57 30.08
C TYR A 137 -0.47 -33.75 29.47
N ARG A 138 -0.78 -32.93 28.48
CA ARG A 138 -1.97 -33.02 27.63
C ARG A 138 -1.59 -32.70 26.20
N PHE A 139 -2.03 -33.51 25.25
CA PHE A 139 -1.73 -33.31 23.84
C PHE A 139 -2.85 -33.82 22.95
N LEU A 140 -3.19 -33.04 21.92
CA LEU A 140 -4.15 -33.44 20.90
C LEU A 140 -3.41 -33.96 19.67
N HIS A 141 -3.54 -35.25 19.41
CA HIS A 141 -3.12 -35.85 18.16
C HIS A 141 -4.23 -35.73 17.13
N CYS A 142 -3.86 -35.45 15.89
CA CYS A 142 -4.77 -35.41 14.76
C CYS A 142 -4.34 -36.38 13.66
N GLN A 143 -5.31 -37.00 13.00
CA GLN A 143 -5.12 -37.79 11.79
C GLN A 143 -6.27 -37.55 10.81
N ILE A 144 -6.04 -37.92 9.55
CA ILE A 144 -7.06 -37.80 8.50
C ILE A 144 -7.66 -39.18 8.21
N ILE A 145 -8.96 -39.31 8.46
CA ILE A 145 -9.73 -40.50 8.09
C ILE A 145 -10.38 -40.24 6.74
N LYS A 146 -9.91 -40.96 5.72
CA LYS A 146 -10.42 -40.77 4.36
C LYS A 146 -11.90 -41.15 4.25
N PRO A 147 -12.71 -40.38 3.50
CA PRO A 147 -14.10 -40.75 3.26
C PRO A 147 -14.19 -42.08 2.52
N LYS A 148 -15.21 -42.88 2.84
CA LYS A 148 -15.41 -44.23 2.29
C LYS A 148 -15.63 -44.24 0.77
N ILE A 149 -16.16 -43.14 0.21
CA ILE A 149 -16.38 -42.96 -1.22
C ILE A 149 -15.52 -41.78 -1.66
N PRO A 150 -14.52 -41.99 -2.54
CA PRO A 150 -13.73 -40.89 -3.08
C PRO A 150 -14.60 -40.03 -4.01
N PRO A 151 -14.55 -38.69 -3.87
CA PRO A 151 -15.30 -37.80 -4.76
C PRO A 151 -14.77 -37.90 -6.20
N LYS A 152 -15.65 -37.69 -7.17
CA LYS A 152 -15.26 -37.50 -8.57
C LYS A 152 -14.88 -36.04 -8.76
N PHE A 153 -13.74 -35.76 -9.37
CA PHE A 153 -13.26 -34.40 -9.60
C PHE A 153 -12.84 -34.20 -11.08
N PRO A 154 -12.93 -32.95 -11.60
CA PRO A 154 -12.43 -32.60 -12.93
C PRO A 154 -10.91 -32.78 -13.05
N GLU A 155 -10.37 -32.81 -14.28
CA GLU A 155 -8.91 -32.82 -14.50
C GLU A 155 -8.29 -31.46 -14.17
N ASN A 156 -7.27 -31.47 -13.31
CA ASN A 156 -6.39 -30.35 -12.94
C ASN A 156 -7.01 -29.07 -12.32
N PRO A 157 -7.99 -29.14 -11.41
CA PRO A 157 -8.41 -27.98 -10.63
C PRO A 157 -7.33 -27.53 -9.62
N PRO A 158 -7.13 -26.22 -9.42
CA PRO A 158 -6.19 -25.69 -8.43
C PRO A 158 -6.71 -25.90 -6.99
N ASN A 159 -5.81 -25.99 -6.02
CA ASN A 159 -6.20 -25.94 -4.60
C ASN A 159 -6.59 -24.50 -4.22
N VAL A 160 -7.41 -24.37 -3.19
CA VAL A 160 -7.89 -23.09 -2.66
C VAL A 160 -7.71 -23.09 -1.15
N PHE A 161 -6.99 -22.11 -0.62
CA PHE A 161 -6.70 -22.01 0.81
C PHE A 161 -7.06 -20.61 1.32
N VAL A 162 -7.83 -20.56 2.40
CA VAL A 162 -8.24 -19.32 3.07
C VAL A 162 -7.71 -19.34 4.50
N PHE A 163 -6.79 -18.43 4.80
CA PHE A 163 -6.22 -18.24 6.14
C PHE A 163 -6.84 -16.99 6.73
N LEU A 164 -7.55 -17.18 7.84
CA LEU A 164 -8.34 -16.16 8.51
C LEU A 164 -7.70 -15.80 9.86
N VAL A 165 -7.50 -14.52 10.12
CA VAL A 165 -7.13 -14.03 11.46
C VAL A 165 -8.28 -13.21 12.02
N ASP A 166 -8.89 -13.66 13.13
CA ASP A 166 -10.07 -13.00 13.67
C ASP A 166 -9.77 -11.55 14.12
N SER A 167 -10.73 -10.63 13.98
CA SER A 167 -10.66 -9.24 14.46
C SER A 167 -9.36 -8.49 14.10
N LEU A 168 -8.83 -8.72 12.89
CA LEU A 168 -7.61 -8.09 12.38
C LEU A 168 -7.92 -7.02 11.31
N SER A 169 -7.57 -5.77 11.57
CA SER A 169 -7.63 -4.66 10.58
C SER A 169 -6.32 -4.53 9.81
N THR A 170 -6.30 -3.85 8.64
CA THR A 170 -5.06 -3.57 7.90
C THR A 170 -4.00 -2.88 8.77
N GLY A 171 -4.38 -1.86 9.55
CA GLY A 171 -3.45 -1.17 10.45
C GLY A 171 -2.93 -2.07 11.58
N ALA A 172 -3.77 -2.93 12.15
CA ALA A 172 -3.34 -3.91 13.14
C ALA A 172 -2.40 -4.97 12.55
N ALA A 173 -2.67 -5.44 11.33
CA ALA A 173 -1.81 -6.37 10.62
C ALA A 173 -0.42 -5.78 10.35
N LYS A 174 -0.35 -4.53 9.86
CA LYS A 174 0.93 -3.84 9.61
C LYS A 174 1.79 -3.67 10.86
N ARG A 175 1.17 -3.54 12.04
CA ARG A 175 1.89 -3.44 13.32
C ARG A 175 2.26 -4.79 13.91
N SER A 176 1.38 -5.78 13.80
CA SER A 176 1.46 -7.02 14.58
C SER A 176 1.87 -8.24 13.78
N LEU A 177 1.81 -8.19 12.44
CA LEU A 177 2.23 -9.27 11.54
C LEU A 177 3.29 -8.83 10.50
N PRO A 178 4.29 -8.01 10.86
CA PRO A 178 5.23 -7.45 9.88
C PRO A 178 6.01 -8.54 9.13
N LYS A 179 6.41 -9.63 9.79
CA LYS A 179 7.19 -10.70 9.14
C LYS A 179 6.30 -11.49 8.18
N THR A 180 5.10 -11.88 8.62
CA THR A 180 4.13 -12.58 7.77
C THR A 180 3.80 -11.74 6.54
N LEU A 181 3.44 -10.46 6.71
CA LEU A 181 3.09 -9.60 5.58
C LEU A 181 4.26 -9.42 4.60
N SER A 182 5.49 -9.29 5.11
CA SER A 182 6.69 -9.26 4.29
C SER A 182 6.85 -10.54 3.47
N THR A 183 6.70 -11.72 4.09
CA THR A 183 6.77 -13.02 3.41
C THR A 183 5.66 -13.20 2.38
N LEU A 184 4.42 -12.80 2.69
CA LEU A 184 3.30 -12.84 1.75
C LEU A 184 3.61 -12.02 0.49
N SER A 185 4.08 -10.79 0.66
CA SER A 185 4.42 -9.92 -0.46
C SER A 185 5.65 -10.40 -1.23
N SER A 186 6.71 -10.80 -0.55
CA SER A 186 8.01 -11.09 -1.17
C SER A 186 8.14 -12.51 -1.72
N ARG A 187 7.49 -13.50 -1.10
CA ARG A 187 7.62 -14.93 -1.45
C ARG A 187 6.41 -15.55 -2.12
N LEU A 188 5.20 -15.03 -1.84
CA LEU A 188 3.96 -15.48 -2.47
C LEU A 188 3.42 -14.48 -3.50
N GLU A 189 4.12 -13.37 -3.72
CA GLU A 189 3.70 -12.29 -4.63
C GLU A 189 2.26 -11.82 -4.33
N ALA A 190 1.88 -11.87 -3.06
CA ALA A 190 0.51 -11.58 -2.64
C ALA A 190 0.17 -10.12 -2.95
N VAL A 191 -0.96 -9.92 -3.63
CA VAL A 191 -1.52 -8.59 -3.88
C VAL A 191 -2.30 -8.16 -2.65
N GLU A 192 -1.82 -7.12 -1.97
CA GLU A 192 -2.54 -6.54 -0.84
C GLU A 192 -3.74 -5.72 -1.35
N PHE A 193 -4.92 -5.98 -0.76
CA PHE A 193 -6.11 -5.15 -0.95
C PHE A 193 -6.31 -4.28 0.29
N PRO A 194 -5.75 -3.06 0.33
CA PRO A 194 -5.90 -2.18 1.48
C PRO A 194 -7.35 -1.65 1.55
N PHE A 195 -7.79 -1.31 2.76
CA PHE A 195 -9.09 -0.63 2.98
C PHE A 195 -10.33 -1.45 2.55
N VAL A 196 -10.29 -2.78 2.66
CA VAL A 196 -11.45 -3.67 2.41
C VAL A 196 -12.20 -4.02 3.70
N ASN A 197 -11.73 -3.57 4.88
CA ASN A 197 -12.38 -3.86 6.16
C ASN A 197 -12.54 -2.63 7.07
N LYS A 198 -13.80 -2.17 7.23
CA LYS A 198 -14.18 -1.32 8.37
C LYS A 198 -14.75 -2.23 9.46
N ILE A 199 -14.03 -2.38 10.57
CA ILE A 199 -14.47 -3.22 11.68
C ILE A 199 -15.53 -2.46 12.47
N GLY A 200 -16.67 -3.11 12.69
CA GLY A 200 -17.80 -2.60 13.44
C GLY A 200 -18.84 -3.71 13.67
N GLU A 201 -19.74 -3.49 14.61
CA GLU A 201 -20.86 -4.40 14.86
C GLU A 201 -21.66 -4.62 13.56
N ASN A 202 -22.01 -5.87 13.26
CA ASN A 202 -22.70 -6.29 12.03
C ASN A 202 -21.98 -5.97 10.70
N SER A 203 -20.65 -5.75 10.72
CA SER A 203 -19.87 -5.44 9.51
C SER A 203 -19.77 -6.60 8.49
N SER A 204 -20.26 -7.79 8.83
CA SER A 204 -20.24 -9.01 8.00
C SER A 204 -20.85 -8.81 6.61
N ALA A 205 -22.01 -8.15 6.52
CA ALA A 205 -22.70 -7.89 5.26
C ALA A 205 -21.85 -7.07 4.27
N ASN A 206 -21.02 -6.14 4.75
CA ASN A 206 -20.19 -5.31 3.88
C ASN A 206 -19.05 -6.09 3.24
N LYS A 207 -18.54 -7.13 3.91
CA LYS A 207 -17.53 -8.01 3.33
C LYS A 207 -18.08 -8.68 2.07
N MET A 208 -19.32 -9.16 2.14
CA MET A 208 -19.97 -9.85 1.02
C MET A 208 -20.24 -8.91 -0.16
N VAL A 209 -20.69 -7.68 0.13
CA VAL A 209 -20.82 -6.62 -0.88
C VAL A 209 -19.50 -6.30 -1.56
N LEU A 210 -18.39 -6.27 -0.82
CA LEU A 210 -17.07 -6.01 -1.38
C LEU A 210 -16.61 -7.15 -2.29
N TRP A 211 -16.70 -8.40 -1.86
CA TRP A 211 -16.25 -9.56 -2.64
C TRP A 211 -17.16 -9.91 -3.83
N PHE A 212 -18.48 -9.89 -3.65
CA PHE A 212 -19.44 -10.42 -4.63
C PHE A 212 -20.25 -9.34 -5.35
N GLY A 213 -20.29 -8.10 -4.85
CA GLY A 213 -20.95 -7.00 -5.52
C GLY A 213 -22.48 -6.96 -5.37
N VAL A 214 -23.04 -7.69 -4.41
CA VAL A 214 -24.49 -7.80 -4.20
C VAL A 214 -24.89 -7.54 -2.75
N SER A 215 -26.02 -6.87 -2.53
CA SER A 215 -26.63 -6.73 -1.21
C SER A 215 -27.51 -7.93 -0.88
N VAL A 216 -26.90 -9.09 -0.61
CA VAL A 216 -27.63 -10.25 -0.12
C VAL A 216 -26.92 -10.88 1.07
N SER A 217 -27.74 -11.32 2.04
CA SER A 217 -27.29 -12.21 3.11
C SER A 217 -26.99 -13.58 2.49
N PRO A 218 -25.87 -14.26 2.82
CA PRO A 218 -25.45 -15.45 2.10
C PRO A 218 -25.94 -16.75 2.74
N ASP A 219 -26.42 -17.68 1.90
CA ASP A 219 -26.97 -18.98 2.37
C ASP A 219 -26.42 -20.19 1.64
N VAL A 220 -25.18 -20.09 1.19
CA VAL A 220 -24.45 -21.23 0.65
C VAL A 220 -23.20 -21.42 1.50
N SER A 221 -23.09 -22.61 2.12
CA SER A 221 -21.84 -23.04 2.73
C SER A 221 -20.82 -23.26 1.62
N ILE A 222 -19.84 -22.37 1.51
CA ILE A 222 -18.72 -22.48 0.55
C ILE A 222 -18.06 -23.86 0.64
N LEU A 223 -17.99 -24.43 1.85
CA LEU A 223 -17.46 -25.77 2.11
C LEU A 223 -18.29 -26.90 1.48
N GLU A 224 -19.61 -26.73 1.37
CA GLU A 224 -20.48 -27.70 0.69
C GLU A 224 -20.35 -27.57 -0.83
N GLU A 225 -20.26 -26.35 -1.36
CA GLU A 225 -20.10 -26.11 -2.80
C GLU A 225 -18.79 -26.71 -3.34
N PHE A 226 -17.66 -26.47 -2.67
CA PHE A 226 -16.39 -27.09 -3.05
C PHE A 226 -16.45 -28.61 -2.95
N LYS A 227 -17.12 -29.14 -1.92
CA LYS A 227 -17.32 -30.58 -1.75
C LYS A 227 -18.16 -31.20 -2.88
N ASP A 228 -19.24 -30.54 -3.29
CA ASP A 228 -20.09 -30.99 -4.41
C ASP A 228 -19.34 -30.99 -5.75
N HIS A 229 -18.31 -30.14 -5.89
CA HIS A 229 -17.39 -30.11 -7.03
C HIS A 229 -16.16 -31.02 -6.86
N GLY A 230 -16.17 -31.88 -5.84
CA GLY A 230 -15.20 -32.94 -5.65
C GLY A 230 -13.91 -32.53 -4.92
N TYR A 231 -13.89 -31.35 -4.30
CA TYR A 231 -12.78 -30.95 -3.44
C TYR A 231 -12.84 -31.68 -2.10
N MET A 232 -11.66 -32.05 -1.60
CA MET A 232 -11.48 -32.39 -0.20
C MET A 232 -11.51 -31.12 0.62
N THR A 233 -12.34 -31.07 1.67
CA THR A 233 -12.61 -29.83 2.41
C THR A 233 -12.19 -29.92 3.87
N LEU A 234 -11.42 -28.93 4.34
CA LEU A 234 -10.97 -28.78 5.72
C LEU A 234 -11.46 -27.44 6.29
N HIS A 235 -12.03 -27.47 7.49
CA HIS A 235 -12.45 -26.28 8.22
C HIS A 235 -11.91 -26.30 9.65
N VAL A 236 -11.17 -25.26 10.04
CA VAL A 236 -10.70 -25.05 11.41
C VAL A 236 -11.27 -23.74 11.92
N ASP A 237 -11.97 -23.77 13.05
CA ASP A 237 -12.75 -22.65 13.59
C ASP A 237 -12.55 -22.48 15.10
N ASP A 238 -12.71 -21.27 15.62
CA ASP A 238 -12.56 -20.89 17.02
C ASP A 238 -13.87 -20.47 17.72
N GLU A 239 -15.04 -20.53 17.05
CA GLU A 239 -16.35 -20.23 17.66
C GLU A 239 -17.20 -21.48 18.00
N ASN A 240 -18.04 -21.37 19.04
CA ASN A 240 -18.75 -22.49 19.69
C ASN A 240 -20.14 -22.81 19.09
N HIS A 241 -20.47 -22.31 17.90
CA HIS A 241 -21.81 -22.47 17.33
C HIS A 241 -21.82 -23.23 15.99
N GLN A 242 -22.32 -24.46 16.04
CA GLN A 242 -22.71 -25.25 14.87
C GLN A 242 -24.10 -24.86 14.37
N LYS A 243 -24.17 -24.47 13.10
CA LYS A 243 -25.18 -24.88 12.09
C LYS A 243 -24.79 -24.24 10.76
N GLY A 244 -24.36 -25.04 9.78
CA GLY A 244 -24.21 -24.56 8.40
C GLY A 244 -23.03 -25.14 7.60
N PHE A 245 -21.89 -25.45 8.23
CA PHE A 245 -20.69 -25.85 7.49
C PHE A 245 -20.41 -27.36 7.54
N LYS A 246 -20.69 -28.09 6.45
CA LYS A 246 -20.34 -29.51 6.32
C LYS A 246 -19.03 -29.72 5.54
N ALA A 247 -17.90 -29.54 6.21
CA ALA A 247 -16.60 -29.96 5.69
C ALA A 247 -16.43 -31.50 5.76
N HIS A 248 -15.47 -32.05 5.00
CA HIS A 248 -15.03 -33.43 5.23
C HIS A 248 -14.31 -33.56 6.57
N HIS A 249 -13.54 -32.53 6.92
CA HIS A 249 -12.64 -32.45 8.08
C HIS A 249 -12.93 -31.18 8.85
N TYR A 250 -13.19 -31.28 10.16
CA TYR A 250 -13.57 -30.14 11.00
C TYR A 250 -12.89 -30.17 12.37
N LEU A 251 -12.23 -29.07 12.75
CA LEU A 251 -11.62 -28.87 14.07
C LEU A 251 -12.17 -27.59 14.72
N ASN A 252 -12.59 -27.70 15.99
CA ASN A 252 -13.01 -26.57 16.82
C ASN A 252 -11.95 -26.24 17.89
N LEU A 253 -11.49 -24.99 17.94
CA LEU A 253 -10.38 -24.52 18.79
C LEU A 253 -10.81 -24.10 20.21
N ASN A 254 -12.11 -24.04 20.54
CA ASN A 254 -12.61 -23.63 21.86
C ASN A 254 -12.22 -24.56 23.03
N ASN A 255 -11.60 -25.70 22.76
CA ASN A 255 -11.15 -26.64 23.79
C ASN A 255 -9.74 -26.33 24.33
N GLY A 256 -9.19 -25.13 24.07
CA GLY A 256 -7.89 -24.70 24.63
C GLY A 256 -6.69 -25.34 23.94
N PHE A 257 -6.70 -25.38 22.61
CA PHE A 257 -5.70 -26.07 21.80
C PHE A 257 -4.49 -25.19 21.42
N CYS A 258 -3.32 -25.81 21.27
CA CYS A 258 -2.07 -25.13 20.94
C CYS A 258 -1.97 -24.75 19.46
N PRO A 259 -1.32 -23.62 19.09
CA PRO A 259 -1.20 -23.17 17.69
C PRO A 259 -0.61 -24.21 16.72
N ASN A 260 0.34 -25.02 17.19
CA ASN A 260 0.96 -26.11 16.41
C ASN A 260 -0.04 -27.18 15.92
N GLN A 261 -1.23 -27.29 16.54
CA GLN A 261 -2.23 -28.27 16.15
C GLN A 261 -2.92 -27.91 14.84
N VAL A 262 -3.13 -26.61 14.56
CA VAL A 262 -3.67 -26.15 13.27
C VAL A 262 -2.70 -26.48 12.14
N GLU A 263 -1.40 -26.21 12.36
CA GLU A 263 -0.33 -26.56 11.43
C GLU A 263 -0.24 -28.07 11.19
N ASN A 264 -0.23 -28.87 12.26
CA ASN A 264 -0.13 -30.32 12.17
C ASN A 264 -1.33 -30.92 11.42
N TYR A 265 -2.54 -30.42 11.67
CA TYR A 265 -3.74 -30.95 11.02
C TYR A 265 -3.81 -30.54 9.55
N PHE A 266 -3.43 -29.29 9.22
CA PHE A 266 -3.31 -28.86 7.84
C PHE A 266 -2.27 -29.69 7.07
N LYS A 267 -1.11 -29.96 7.67
CA LYS A 267 -0.08 -30.82 7.09
C LYS A 267 -0.58 -32.25 6.86
N ALA A 268 -1.22 -32.86 7.85
CA ALA A 268 -1.80 -34.19 7.72
C ALA A 268 -2.85 -34.25 6.59
N PHE A 269 -3.65 -33.20 6.44
CA PHE A 269 -4.62 -33.04 5.35
C PHE A 269 -3.95 -32.96 3.98
N LEU A 270 -2.90 -32.15 3.82
CA LEU A 270 -2.14 -32.08 2.56
C LEU A 270 -1.51 -33.44 2.20
N GLU A 271 -0.91 -34.12 3.17
CA GLU A 271 -0.25 -35.42 2.98
C GLU A 271 -1.25 -36.53 2.62
N ALA A 272 -2.43 -36.52 3.24
CA ALA A 272 -3.48 -37.50 2.97
C ALA A 272 -4.05 -37.37 1.54
N TYR A 273 -4.04 -36.16 0.98
CA TYR A 273 -4.70 -35.81 -0.30
C TYR A 273 -3.74 -35.16 -1.32
N LYS A 274 -2.68 -35.87 -1.72
CA LYS A 274 -1.74 -35.38 -2.74
C LYS A 274 -2.37 -35.15 -4.12
N GLY A 275 -3.33 -35.99 -4.53
CA GLY A 275 -3.95 -35.95 -5.87
C GLY A 275 -5.20 -35.07 -5.97
N PRO A 276 -6.26 -35.31 -5.16
CA PRO A 276 -7.51 -34.56 -5.26
C PRO A 276 -7.34 -33.06 -4.97
N PRO A 277 -8.17 -32.19 -5.56
CA PRO A 277 -8.17 -30.77 -5.23
C PRO A 277 -8.61 -30.55 -3.78
N LYS A 278 -8.01 -29.53 -3.15
CA LYS A 278 -8.20 -29.23 -1.72
C LYS A 278 -8.76 -27.83 -1.54
N PHE A 279 -9.73 -27.71 -0.65
CA PHE A 279 -10.23 -26.45 -0.13
C PHE A 279 -10.02 -26.44 1.39
N ALA A 280 -9.25 -25.50 1.92
CA ALA A 280 -9.08 -25.36 3.36
C ALA A 280 -9.42 -23.96 3.83
N TRP A 281 -10.18 -23.86 4.92
CA TRP A 281 -10.49 -22.63 5.62
C TRP A 281 -9.99 -22.73 7.06
N LEU A 282 -8.98 -21.93 7.42
CA LEU A 282 -8.29 -22.02 8.70
C LEU A 282 -8.42 -20.71 9.48
N SER A 283 -9.07 -20.75 10.64
CA SER A 283 -8.94 -19.70 11.67
C SER A 283 -7.60 -19.86 12.39
N LEU A 284 -6.80 -18.78 12.39
CA LEU A 284 -5.45 -18.74 12.94
C LEU A 284 -5.39 -17.85 14.18
N THR A 285 -4.53 -18.24 15.13
CA THR A 285 -4.19 -17.43 16.29
C THR A 285 -3.38 -16.20 15.88
N LYS A 286 -3.53 -15.11 16.61
CA LYS A 286 -2.88 -13.81 16.36
C LYS A 286 -1.40 -13.79 16.75
N SER A 287 -0.56 -14.57 16.07
CA SER A 287 0.88 -14.69 16.34
C SER A 287 1.66 -14.65 15.02
N ASP A 288 2.51 -13.64 14.85
CA ASP A 288 3.29 -13.44 13.61
C ASP A 288 4.20 -14.64 13.33
N ASP A 289 4.94 -15.10 14.33
CA ASP A 289 5.89 -16.22 14.17
C ASP A 289 5.18 -17.54 13.87
N SER A 290 4.02 -17.79 14.50
CA SER A 290 3.25 -19.02 14.27
C SER A 290 2.66 -19.05 12.86
N ILE A 291 2.13 -17.92 12.40
CA ILE A 291 1.55 -17.79 11.04
C ILE A 291 2.67 -17.86 10.00
N LEU A 292 3.78 -17.15 10.21
CA LEU A 292 4.94 -17.17 9.33
C LEU A 292 5.44 -18.60 9.15
N LYS A 293 5.64 -19.35 10.24
CA LYS A 293 6.10 -20.73 10.21
C LYS A 293 5.15 -21.64 9.41
N LEU A 294 3.84 -21.51 9.62
CA LEU A 294 2.83 -22.24 8.83
C LEU A 294 2.96 -21.95 7.33
N ILE A 295 3.17 -20.68 6.95
CA ILE A 295 3.33 -20.28 5.55
C ILE A 295 4.64 -20.83 4.97
N GLU A 296 5.76 -20.63 5.65
CA GLU A 296 7.09 -21.03 5.19
C GLU A 296 7.20 -22.54 4.99
N ASN A 297 6.65 -23.32 5.92
CA ASN A 297 6.65 -24.78 5.85
C ASN A 297 5.79 -25.33 4.69
N ASN A 298 4.91 -24.51 4.11
CA ASN A 298 3.99 -24.92 3.04
C ASN A 298 4.14 -24.07 1.76
N LEU A 299 5.24 -23.32 1.62
CA LEU A 299 5.41 -22.30 0.58
C LEU A 299 5.17 -22.84 -0.84
N GLU A 300 5.78 -23.98 -1.20
CA GLU A 300 5.62 -24.61 -2.52
C GLU A 300 4.16 -24.98 -2.82
N THR A 301 3.43 -25.47 -1.81
CA THR A 301 2.01 -25.81 -1.96
C THR A 301 1.18 -24.55 -2.13
N LEU A 302 1.45 -23.50 -1.35
CA LEU A 302 0.73 -22.23 -1.41
C LEU A 302 0.96 -21.49 -2.73
N GLN A 303 2.20 -21.48 -3.26
CA GLN A 303 2.55 -20.88 -4.55
C GLN A 303 1.78 -21.49 -5.73
N ASN A 304 1.49 -22.79 -5.66
CA ASN A 304 0.77 -23.53 -6.70
C ASN A 304 -0.76 -23.59 -6.44
N SER A 305 -1.28 -22.70 -5.59
CA SER A 305 -2.68 -22.69 -5.15
C SER A 305 -3.28 -21.29 -5.19
N PHE A 306 -4.61 -21.19 -5.20
CA PHE A 306 -5.28 -19.93 -4.89
C PHE A 306 -5.26 -19.72 -3.38
N PHE A 307 -4.41 -18.80 -2.93
CA PHE A 307 -4.21 -18.51 -1.52
C PHE A 307 -4.79 -17.14 -1.14
N ILE A 308 -5.65 -17.11 -0.12
CA ILE A 308 -6.28 -15.89 0.40
C ILE A 308 -5.91 -15.76 1.88
N PHE A 309 -5.26 -14.65 2.23
CA PHE A 309 -4.97 -14.28 3.61
C PHE A 309 -5.84 -13.07 3.99
N MET A 310 -6.66 -13.18 5.04
CA MET A 310 -7.60 -12.12 5.37
C MET A 310 -7.85 -11.97 6.88
N GLY A 311 -8.10 -10.72 7.30
CA GLY A 311 -8.57 -10.39 8.63
C GLY A 311 -10.08 -10.19 8.67
N ALA A 312 -10.78 -10.75 9.66
CA ALA A 312 -12.24 -10.66 9.74
C ALA A 312 -12.72 -10.74 11.19
N GLN A 313 -13.73 -9.95 11.60
CA GLN A 313 -14.53 -10.26 12.80
C GLN A 313 -15.48 -11.43 12.47
N GLY A 314 -15.52 -12.48 13.31
CA GLY A 314 -16.37 -13.69 13.29
C GLY A 314 -17.49 -13.82 12.24
N THR A 315 -17.69 -15.03 11.71
CA THR A 315 -18.66 -15.36 10.64
C THR A 315 -20.12 -15.43 11.11
N GLN A 316 -20.47 -14.87 12.27
CA GLN A 316 -21.85 -14.82 12.75
C GLN A 316 -22.77 -14.20 11.69
N GLY A 317 -23.62 -15.04 11.09
CA GLY A 317 -24.67 -14.59 10.16
C GLY A 317 -24.87 -15.39 8.87
N LEU A 318 -24.12 -16.47 8.60
CA LEU A 318 -24.41 -17.36 7.46
C LEU A 318 -25.55 -18.34 7.81
N ASN A 319 -26.80 -17.84 7.92
CA ASN A 319 -28.01 -18.67 8.07
C ASN A 319 -29.26 -18.05 7.39
N SER A 320 -29.82 -18.81 6.44
CA SER A 320 -31.07 -18.71 5.62
C SER A 320 -31.44 -17.35 4.97
N ASP A 321 -31.81 -17.16 3.67
CA ASP A 321 -31.92 -17.93 2.40
C ASP A 321 -31.55 -17.01 1.17
N SER A 322 -30.64 -17.42 0.24
CA SER A 322 -30.55 -17.10 -1.23
C SER A 322 -29.18 -17.27 -1.95
N GLU A 323 -29.26 -17.75 -3.20
CA GLU A 323 -28.71 -17.32 -4.52
C GLU A 323 -27.30 -16.70 -4.76
N ILE A 324 -26.21 -17.07 -4.08
CA ILE A 324 -24.86 -16.71 -4.60
C ILE A 324 -24.49 -17.47 -5.90
N GLY A 325 -24.90 -18.74 -6.00
CA GLY A 325 -24.54 -19.62 -7.13
C GLY A 325 -25.10 -19.20 -8.50
N SER A 326 -26.15 -18.38 -8.54
CA SER A 326 -26.75 -17.89 -9.80
C SER A 326 -25.99 -16.73 -10.45
N TYR A 327 -25.08 -16.07 -9.72
CA TYR A 327 -24.27 -14.94 -10.22
C TYR A 327 -22.80 -15.32 -10.49
N GLN A 328 -22.41 -16.54 -10.12
CA GLN A 328 -21.12 -17.11 -10.51
C GLN A 328 -21.18 -17.61 -11.97
N PRO A 329 -20.06 -17.63 -12.70
CA PRO A 329 -20.09 -17.97 -14.12
C PRO A 329 -20.51 -19.43 -14.32
N ALA A 330 -21.55 -19.66 -15.13
CA ALA A 330 -22.00 -21.00 -15.53
C ALA A 330 -20.90 -21.80 -16.27
N ASP A 331 -19.85 -21.11 -16.76
CA ASP A 331 -18.72 -21.66 -17.52
C ASP A 331 -17.54 -22.11 -16.62
N SER A 332 -17.81 -22.80 -15.52
CA SER A 332 -16.75 -23.34 -14.61
C SER A 332 -15.73 -22.28 -14.16
N PHE A 333 -16.19 -21.09 -13.75
CA PHE A 333 -15.34 -19.97 -13.31
C PHE A 333 -14.35 -19.40 -14.36
N ASN A 334 -14.43 -19.82 -15.62
CA ASN A 334 -13.53 -19.31 -16.67
C ASN A 334 -13.92 -17.93 -17.20
N ASN A 335 -15.21 -17.60 -17.13
CA ASN A 335 -15.69 -16.31 -17.58
C ASN A 335 -15.43 -15.22 -16.53
N ARG A 336 -14.31 -14.52 -16.73
CA ARG A 336 -13.84 -13.40 -15.88
C ARG A 336 -14.36 -12.04 -16.36
N THR A 337 -15.32 -11.98 -17.29
CA THR A 337 -15.84 -10.68 -17.75
C THR A 337 -16.64 -9.99 -16.64
N LEU A 338 -16.67 -8.65 -16.70
CA LEU A 338 -17.49 -7.82 -15.83
C LEU A 338 -18.95 -8.29 -15.91
N LEU A 339 -19.57 -8.53 -14.76
CA LEU A 339 -21.00 -8.84 -14.67
C LEU A 339 -21.72 -7.66 -14.01
N GLU A 340 -22.65 -7.07 -14.74
CA GLU A 340 -23.60 -6.11 -14.18
C GLU A 340 -24.85 -6.86 -13.71
N ILE A 341 -25.19 -6.70 -12.43
CA ILE A 341 -26.30 -7.41 -11.80
C ILE A 341 -27.52 -6.49 -11.83
N SER A 342 -28.61 -6.95 -12.43
CA SER A 342 -29.81 -6.14 -12.62
C SER A 342 -30.41 -5.71 -11.28
N GLY A 343 -30.64 -4.42 -11.09
CA GLY A 343 -31.17 -3.85 -9.86
C GLY A 343 -30.15 -3.64 -8.75
N GLU A 344 -28.90 -4.09 -8.95
CA GLU A 344 -27.80 -3.92 -8.01
C GLU A 344 -26.81 -2.87 -8.50
N ARG A 345 -26.13 -2.23 -7.55
CA ARG A 345 -25.11 -1.21 -7.88
C ARG A 345 -23.70 -1.79 -7.93
N GLY A 346 -23.48 -3.02 -7.49
CA GLY A 346 -22.15 -3.55 -7.19
C GLY A 346 -21.53 -4.48 -8.22
N HIS A 347 -20.22 -4.70 -8.04
CA HIS A 347 -19.37 -5.50 -8.93
C HIS A 347 -18.50 -6.46 -8.09
N SER A 348 -18.32 -7.70 -8.53
CA SER A 348 -17.53 -8.71 -7.79
C SER A 348 -16.02 -8.53 -8.01
N TYR A 349 -15.21 -8.69 -6.95
CA TYR A 349 -13.74 -8.77 -7.06
C TYR A 349 -13.25 -10.04 -7.78
N LEU A 350 -14.10 -11.06 -7.92
CA LEU A 350 -13.77 -12.32 -8.60
C LEU A 350 -13.88 -12.23 -10.13
N ARG A 351 -14.24 -11.06 -10.66
CA ARG A 351 -14.37 -10.77 -12.10
C ARG A 351 -13.50 -9.58 -12.49
N ARG A 352 -13.32 -9.36 -13.80
CA ARG A 352 -12.61 -8.18 -14.33
C ARG A 352 -13.35 -6.93 -13.86
N GLN A 353 -12.60 -6.03 -13.22
CA GLN A 353 -13.15 -4.79 -12.70
C GLN A 353 -13.50 -3.82 -13.86
N PRO A 354 -14.52 -2.98 -13.70
CA PRO A 354 -14.79 -1.90 -14.65
C PRO A 354 -13.63 -0.88 -14.65
N SER A 355 -13.53 -0.07 -15.70
CA SER A 355 -12.54 1.02 -15.77
C SER A 355 -12.84 2.19 -14.83
N LEU A 356 -13.95 2.13 -14.10
CA LEU A 356 -14.43 3.15 -13.18
C LEU A 356 -14.16 2.73 -11.73
N PRO A 357 -13.70 3.65 -10.85
CA PRO A 357 -13.45 3.33 -9.45
C PRO A 357 -14.69 2.79 -8.72
N ARG A 358 -14.49 1.80 -7.83
CA ARG A 358 -15.53 1.34 -6.91
C ARG A 358 -15.63 2.32 -5.74
N THR A 359 -16.83 2.84 -5.52
CA THR A 359 -17.13 3.84 -4.48
C THR A 359 -18.32 3.36 -3.64
N CYS A 360 -18.59 4.02 -2.51
CA CYS A 360 -19.81 3.76 -1.74
C CYS A 360 -21.10 4.09 -2.52
N GLY A 361 -21.01 4.88 -3.58
CA GLY A 361 -22.15 5.11 -4.49
C GLY A 361 -22.35 4.03 -5.54
N ARG A 362 -21.26 3.37 -5.96
CA ARG A 362 -21.24 2.27 -6.94
C ARG A 362 -21.12 0.91 -6.31
N LEU A 363 -21.33 0.80 -5.00
CA LEU A 363 -21.45 -0.47 -4.31
C LEU A 363 -22.65 -0.41 -3.39
N PRO A 364 -23.33 -1.54 -3.15
CA PRO A 364 -24.41 -1.62 -2.19
C PRO A 364 -23.89 -1.64 -0.74
N ILE A 365 -22.88 -0.82 -0.42
CA ILE A 365 -22.31 -0.65 0.93
C ILE A 365 -23.19 0.36 1.67
N GLN A 366 -23.56 0.05 2.91
CA GLN A 366 -24.32 1.00 3.72
C GLN A 366 -23.42 2.18 4.14
N PRO A 367 -23.90 3.43 4.15
CA PRO A 367 -23.09 4.62 4.43
C PRO A 367 -22.28 4.56 5.74
N GLU A 368 -22.81 3.94 6.78
CA GLU A 368 -22.14 3.74 8.07
C GLU A 368 -20.86 2.91 7.97
N TYR A 369 -20.80 1.98 7.01
CA TYR A 369 -19.65 1.11 6.74
C TYR A 369 -18.79 1.61 5.58
N CYS A 370 -19.19 2.71 4.95
CA CYS A 370 -18.36 3.40 3.97
C CYS A 370 -17.03 3.84 4.61
N ILE A 371 -15.93 3.53 3.92
CA ILE A 371 -14.58 3.91 4.31
C ILE A 371 -14.20 5.28 3.72
N CYS A 372 -14.84 5.67 2.62
CA CYS A 372 -14.65 6.99 2.02
C CYS A 372 -15.12 8.06 3.02
N GLN A 373 -14.28 9.07 3.25
CA GLN A 373 -14.66 10.23 4.04
C GLN A 373 -15.50 11.18 3.17
N VAL A 374 -16.62 11.65 3.72
CA VAL A 374 -17.52 12.60 3.05
C VAL A 374 -17.55 13.87 3.87
N GLU A 375 -17.41 15.01 3.20
CA GLU A 375 -17.55 16.29 3.87
C GLU A 375 -18.95 16.41 4.49
N LYS A 376 -19.00 16.84 5.75
CA LYS A 376 -20.22 16.95 6.53
C LYS A 376 -20.48 18.41 6.85
N VAL A 377 -21.62 18.91 6.39
CA VAL A 377 -22.00 20.30 6.60
C VAL A 377 -22.93 20.38 7.82
N PRO A 378 -22.59 21.17 8.85
CA PRO A 378 -23.48 21.41 9.97
C PRO A 378 -24.80 22.03 9.50
N VAL A 379 -25.91 21.40 9.85
CA VAL A 379 -27.24 21.94 9.57
C VAL A 379 -27.61 22.92 10.68
N VAL A 380 -27.74 24.21 10.31
CA VAL A 380 -28.10 25.29 11.25
C VAL A 380 -29.61 25.47 11.44
N ASP A 381 -30.45 24.78 10.66
CA ASP A 381 -31.92 24.86 10.77
C ASP A 381 -32.43 24.12 12.02
N GLU A 382 -32.77 24.89 13.06
CA GLU A 382 -33.29 24.37 14.33
C GLU A 382 -34.62 23.61 14.20
N ASN A 383 -35.46 23.93 13.22
CA ASN A 383 -36.71 23.18 13.01
C ASN A 383 -36.40 21.79 12.47
N LEU A 384 -35.46 21.68 11.54
CA LEU A 384 -35.04 20.39 11.00
C LEU A 384 -34.32 19.56 12.06
N ARG A 385 -33.44 20.18 12.85
CA ARG A 385 -32.73 19.54 13.97
C ARG A 385 -33.68 18.97 15.01
N ASN A 386 -34.69 19.74 15.43
CA ASN A 386 -35.67 19.28 16.41
C ASN A 386 -36.63 18.26 15.79
N GLY A 387 -37.02 18.42 14.52
CA GLY A 387 -37.86 17.47 13.80
C GLY A 387 -37.22 16.09 13.70
N PHE A 388 -35.96 16.02 13.26
CA PHE A 388 -35.23 14.76 13.15
C PHE A 388 -34.89 14.16 14.52
N GLY A 389 -34.58 14.99 15.51
CA GLY A 389 -34.36 14.51 16.88
C GLY A 389 -35.60 13.82 17.46
N ASN A 390 -36.78 14.42 17.27
CA ASN A 390 -38.04 13.83 17.74
C ASN A 390 -38.41 12.58 16.95
N LEU A 391 -38.13 12.56 15.64
CA LEU A 391 -38.34 11.38 14.80
C LEU A 391 -37.57 10.16 15.32
N LEU A 392 -36.28 10.35 15.67
CA LEU A 392 -35.46 9.28 16.21
C LEU A 392 -35.98 8.78 17.56
N VAL A 393 -36.31 9.69 18.48
CA VAL A 393 -36.85 9.31 19.80
C VAL A 393 -38.17 8.53 19.67
N ASN A 394 -39.07 8.95 18.77
CA ASN A 394 -40.31 8.24 18.51
C ASN A 394 -40.05 6.84 17.96
N GLN A 395 -39.14 6.69 17.00
CA GLN A 395 -38.79 5.39 16.43
C GLN A 395 -38.19 4.44 17.48
N MET A 396 -37.39 4.96 18.41
CA MET A 396 -36.83 4.17 19.51
C MET A 396 -37.91 3.68 20.48
N ASN A 397 -38.82 4.56 20.89
CA ASN A 397 -39.93 4.18 21.75
C ASN A 397 -40.85 3.16 21.05
N ASP A 398 -41.13 3.35 19.75
CA ASP A 398 -41.89 2.39 18.95
C ASP A 398 -41.22 1.00 18.88
N LEU A 399 -39.88 0.95 18.83
CA LEU A 399 -39.13 -0.32 18.85
C LEU A 399 -39.24 -1.03 20.21
N LEU A 400 -39.20 -0.28 21.32
CA LEU A 400 -39.44 -0.84 22.65
C LEU A 400 -40.86 -1.40 22.77
N ASP A 401 -41.84 -0.67 22.25
CA ASP A 401 -43.24 -1.09 22.24
C ASP A 401 -43.45 -2.35 21.40
N ARG A 402 -42.89 -2.41 20.18
CA ARG A 402 -42.98 -3.59 19.30
C ARG A 402 -42.25 -4.81 19.87
N SER A 403 -41.20 -4.59 20.65
CA SER A 403 -40.44 -5.65 21.29
C SER A 403 -41.03 -6.09 22.63
N ASN A 404 -42.17 -5.53 23.06
CA ASN A 404 -42.80 -5.75 24.36
C ASN A 404 -41.87 -5.48 25.56
N LEU A 405 -40.99 -4.47 25.44
CA LEU A 405 -40.03 -4.10 26.48
C LEU A 405 -40.47 -2.89 27.32
N THR A 406 -41.59 -2.24 26.99
CA THR A 406 -42.07 -1.00 27.64
C THR A 406 -42.33 -1.16 29.15
N ALA A 407 -42.55 -2.39 29.65
CA ALA A 407 -42.76 -2.64 31.07
C ALA A 407 -41.46 -2.58 31.91
N ILE A 408 -40.29 -2.68 31.27
CA ILE A 408 -38.98 -2.70 31.93
C ILE A 408 -38.02 -1.61 31.41
N CYS A 409 -38.39 -0.90 30.34
CA CYS A 409 -37.62 0.20 29.76
C CYS A 409 -38.36 1.53 29.95
N GLU A 410 -37.63 2.57 30.35
CA GLU A 410 -38.15 3.94 30.44
C GLU A 410 -38.40 4.53 29.04
N LYS A 411 -39.40 5.41 28.95
CA LYS A 411 -39.69 6.13 27.71
C LYS A 411 -38.66 7.24 27.50
N PHE A 412 -38.05 7.29 26.32
CA PHE A 412 -37.11 8.37 25.99
C PHE A 412 -37.85 9.65 25.62
N GLU A 413 -37.41 10.80 26.15
CA GLU A 413 -37.79 12.12 25.66
C GLU A 413 -36.59 12.86 25.07
N LEU A 414 -36.82 13.65 24.01
CA LEU A 414 -35.76 14.44 23.39
C LEU A 414 -35.41 15.64 24.27
N ARG A 415 -34.18 15.68 24.78
CA ARG A 415 -33.67 16.85 25.51
C ARG A 415 -33.07 17.88 24.57
N LYS A 416 -32.21 17.44 23.64
CA LYS A 416 -31.55 18.32 22.67
C LYS A 416 -30.97 17.54 21.50
N THR A 417 -31.04 18.11 20.30
CA THR A 417 -30.23 17.67 19.16
C THR A 417 -28.81 18.26 19.26
N LEU A 418 -27.85 17.44 19.67
CA LEU A 418 -26.45 17.85 19.87
C LEU A 418 -25.77 18.20 18.54
N SER A 419 -25.99 17.39 17.51
CA SER A 419 -25.41 17.59 16.19
C SER A 419 -26.35 17.07 15.10
N LEU A 420 -26.43 17.80 14.01
CA LEU A 420 -27.04 17.35 12.77
C LEU A 420 -26.11 17.75 11.63
N LEU A 421 -25.47 16.79 10.99
CA LEU A 421 -24.55 17.03 9.90
C LEU A 421 -25.13 16.45 8.62
N HIS A 422 -25.36 17.28 7.62
CA HIS A 422 -25.75 16.83 6.30
C HIS A 422 -24.52 16.26 5.59
N HIS A 423 -24.64 15.08 4.97
CA HIS A 423 -23.59 14.56 4.10
C HIS A 423 -23.58 15.44 2.85
N GLY A 424 -22.55 16.26 2.71
CA GLY A 424 -22.45 17.27 1.67
C GLY A 424 -22.60 16.66 0.28
N HIS A 425 -23.28 17.42 -0.58
CA HIS A 425 -23.36 17.27 -2.04
C HIS A 425 -24.35 16.24 -2.59
N ILE A 426 -25.55 16.78 -2.76
CA ILE A 426 -26.56 16.30 -3.68
C ILE A 426 -26.69 17.41 -4.74
N ASN A 427 -26.59 17.04 -6.02
CA ASN A 427 -27.06 17.89 -7.10
C ASN A 427 -28.46 18.40 -6.70
N PRO A 428 -28.85 19.68 -6.78
CA PRO A 428 -30.16 20.14 -6.28
C PRO A 428 -31.36 19.35 -6.81
N SER A 429 -31.17 18.62 -7.92
CA SER A 429 -32.08 17.67 -8.55
C SER A 429 -32.14 16.25 -7.96
N ASP A 430 -31.24 15.85 -7.06
CA ASP A 430 -31.19 14.49 -6.51
C ASP A 430 -32.24 14.29 -5.42
N THR A 431 -32.70 13.04 -5.31
CA THR A 431 -33.91 12.71 -4.55
C THR A 431 -33.63 12.21 -3.13
N ASN A 432 -32.41 11.85 -2.74
CA ASN A 432 -32.16 11.28 -1.41
C ASN A 432 -31.09 12.05 -0.63
N HIS A 433 -31.39 12.54 0.58
CA HIS A 433 -30.49 13.29 1.46
C HIS A 433 -30.14 12.52 2.74
N SER A 434 -28.85 12.35 3.04
CA SER A 434 -28.39 11.65 4.25
C SER A 434 -27.82 12.61 5.31
N TYR A 435 -28.04 12.29 6.58
CA TYR A 435 -27.68 13.12 7.73
C TYR A 435 -27.12 12.30 8.90
N ASP A 436 -26.00 12.72 9.48
CA ASP A 436 -25.55 12.25 10.80
C ASP A 436 -26.29 13.01 11.89
N LEU A 437 -27.11 12.29 12.66
CA LEU A 437 -27.85 12.85 13.78
C LEU A 437 -27.26 12.36 15.09
N THR A 438 -27.01 13.29 16.02
CA THR A 438 -26.65 12.99 17.40
C THR A 438 -27.62 13.72 18.34
N ILE A 439 -28.33 12.97 19.17
CA ILE A 439 -29.29 13.49 20.13
C ILE A 439 -28.90 13.14 21.56
N LEU A 440 -29.35 13.98 22.49
CA LEU A 440 -29.35 13.72 23.91
C LEU A 440 -30.80 13.54 24.37
N THR A 441 -31.03 12.43 25.05
CA THR A 441 -32.27 12.14 25.78
C THR A 441 -32.05 12.33 27.27
N ASP A 442 -33.06 12.02 28.09
CA ASP A 442 -32.94 12.11 29.55
C ASP A 442 -31.90 11.14 30.14
N PHE A 443 -31.64 10.01 29.49
CA PHE A 443 -30.82 8.92 30.03
C PHE A 443 -29.60 8.56 29.18
N ALA A 444 -29.61 8.88 27.89
CA ALA A 444 -28.58 8.44 26.97
C ALA A 444 -28.37 9.40 25.79
N GLN A 445 -27.17 9.33 25.22
CA GLN A 445 -26.83 9.97 23.96
C GLN A 445 -26.92 8.94 22.84
N PHE A 446 -27.63 9.26 21.77
CA PHE A 446 -27.78 8.40 20.60
C PHE A 446 -27.18 9.05 19.36
N LYS A 447 -26.59 8.22 18.50
CA LYS A 447 -26.01 8.62 17.21
C LYS A 447 -26.55 7.70 16.12
N THR A 448 -26.97 8.27 15.00
CA THR A 448 -27.52 7.51 13.86
C THR A 448 -27.27 8.24 12.54
N ILE A 449 -27.57 7.58 11.43
CA ILE A 449 -27.63 8.16 10.08
C ILE A 449 -29.08 8.10 9.59
N LEU A 450 -29.62 9.23 9.13
CA LEU A 450 -30.97 9.35 8.58
C LEU A 450 -30.91 9.65 7.09
N THR A 451 -31.69 8.95 6.27
CA THR A 451 -31.83 9.23 4.82
C THR A 451 -33.26 9.65 4.48
N GLN A 452 -33.41 10.83 3.86
CA GLN A 452 -34.66 11.46 3.47
C GLN A 452 -34.85 11.38 1.94
N ASN A 453 -35.96 10.81 1.47
CA ASN A 453 -36.33 10.76 0.05
C ASN A 453 -37.30 11.91 -0.31
N LYS A 454 -36.96 12.74 -1.30
CA LYS A 454 -37.68 13.93 -1.80
C LYS A 454 -38.89 13.61 -2.67
N ASN A 455 -39.20 12.33 -2.95
CA ASN A 455 -40.40 11.98 -3.69
C ASN A 455 -41.73 12.18 -2.92
N MET A 456 -41.75 13.00 -1.86
CA MET A 456 -43.00 13.40 -1.21
C MET A 456 -43.03 14.87 -0.80
N SER A 457 -44.01 15.57 -1.41
CA SER A 457 -44.52 16.91 -1.12
C SER A 457 -43.84 18.11 -1.81
N SER A 458 -44.42 18.52 -2.93
CA SER A 458 -44.21 19.82 -3.56
C SER A 458 -45.54 20.57 -3.63
N THR A 459 -45.75 21.59 -2.77
CA THR A 459 -46.65 22.73 -3.06
C THR A 459 -46.37 23.91 -2.13
N ASN A 460 -46.33 25.13 -2.71
CA ASN A 460 -46.41 26.47 -2.08
C ASN A 460 -45.15 27.21 -1.59
N VAL A 461 -44.23 27.55 -2.51
CA VAL A 461 -43.23 28.62 -2.26
C VAL A 461 -43.28 29.77 -3.30
N PHE A 462 -43.96 29.60 -4.42
CA PHE A 462 -43.88 30.54 -5.56
C PHE A 462 -44.58 31.90 -5.36
N VAL A 463 -45.45 32.08 -4.36
CA VAL A 463 -46.28 33.29 -4.23
C VAL A 463 -45.63 34.39 -3.36
N ARG A 464 -44.64 34.06 -2.51
CA ARG A 464 -44.05 35.05 -1.57
C ARG A 464 -42.88 35.86 -2.14
N PHE A 465 -42.23 35.39 -3.20
CA PHE A 465 -41.08 36.07 -3.80
C PHE A 465 -41.44 37.28 -4.68
N LEU A 466 -42.68 37.37 -5.17
CA LEU A 466 -43.09 38.44 -6.09
C LEU A 466 -43.29 39.80 -5.41
N ILE A 467 -43.58 39.83 -4.11
CA ILE A 467 -43.93 41.06 -3.38
C ILE A 467 -42.68 41.78 -2.86
N PHE A 468 -41.60 41.05 -2.55
CA PHE A 468 -40.37 41.61 -1.98
C PHE A 468 -39.49 42.31 -3.03
N GLY A 469 -39.55 41.88 -4.29
CA GLY A 469 -38.75 42.44 -5.39
C GLY A 469 -39.12 43.87 -5.79
N ILE A 470 -40.37 44.29 -5.57
CA ILE A 470 -40.85 45.62 -5.98
C ILE A 470 -40.38 46.70 -5.00
N ILE A 471 -40.22 46.37 -3.71
CA ILE A 471 -39.82 47.31 -2.66
C ILE A 471 -38.31 47.61 -2.73
N LEU A 472 -37.49 46.63 -3.08
CA LEU A 472 -36.02 46.76 -3.14
C LEU A 472 -35.56 47.65 -4.31
N GLN A 473 -36.31 47.67 -5.42
CA GLN A 473 -35.97 48.47 -6.60
C GLN A 473 -36.14 49.98 -6.39
N VAL A 474 -37.08 50.39 -5.53
CA VAL A 474 -37.31 51.81 -5.22
C VAL A 474 -36.21 52.38 -4.30
N VAL A 475 -35.67 51.56 -3.41
CA VAL A 475 -34.63 51.96 -2.44
C VAL A 475 -33.26 52.13 -3.12
N LEU A 476 -32.93 51.25 -4.08
CA LEU A 476 -31.67 51.36 -4.85
C LEU A 476 -31.62 52.59 -5.77
N LEU A 477 -32.76 53.05 -6.29
CA LEU A 477 -32.85 54.25 -7.13
C LEU A 477 -32.51 55.55 -6.38
N VAL A 478 -32.75 55.59 -5.06
CA VAL A 478 -32.46 56.77 -4.23
C VAL A 478 -30.98 56.84 -3.81
N LEU A 479 -30.30 55.70 -3.68
CA LEU A 479 -28.92 55.63 -3.19
C LEU A 479 -27.87 55.88 -4.29
N ILE A 480 -28.18 55.56 -5.55
CA ILE A 480 -27.27 55.74 -6.70
C ILE A 480 -27.16 57.23 -7.11
N TYR A 481 -28.12 58.09 -6.74
CA TYR A 481 -28.08 59.53 -7.07
C TYR A 481 -26.94 60.30 -6.35
N LYS A 482 -26.34 59.74 -5.30
CA LYS A 482 -25.56 60.55 -4.34
C LYS A 482 -24.05 60.41 -4.34
N ASN A 483 -23.41 59.49 -5.07
CA ASN A 483 -21.95 59.41 -5.00
C ASN A 483 -21.31 58.87 -6.28
N SER A 484 -20.60 59.76 -6.98
CA SER A 484 -19.66 59.40 -8.03
C SER A 484 -18.31 60.07 -7.78
N LYS A 485 -17.25 59.30 -7.60
CA LYS A 485 -15.89 59.73 -7.96
C LYS A 485 -15.01 58.53 -8.31
N ALA A 486 -14.13 58.78 -9.27
CA ALA A 486 -13.42 57.82 -10.10
C ALA A 486 -12.04 57.43 -9.54
N LEU A 487 -11.53 56.27 -9.97
CA LEU A 487 -10.09 56.07 -10.24
C LEU A 487 -9.90 55.02 -11.34
N ARG A 488 -8.94 55.26 -12.24
CA ARG A 488 -8.41 54.32 -13.24
C ARG A 488 -7.02 53.88 -12.80
N TYR A 489 -6.62 52.65 -13.12
CA TYR A 489 -5.21 52.27 -13.20
C TYR A 489 -4.90 51.54 -14.50
N SER A 490 -3.67 51.79 -14.96
CA SER A 490 -3.02 51.30 -16.18
C SER A 490 -2.11 50.14 -15.80
N LEU A 491 -2.04 49.09 -16.64
CA LEU A 491 -1.00 48.07 -16.56
C LEU A 491 0.28 48.54 -17.27
N SER A 492 1.44 48.22 -16.71
CA SER A 492 2.74 48.28 -17.37
C SER A 492 3.41 46.91 -17.33
N ASN A 493 3.86 46.43 -18.49
CA ASN A 493 4.79 45.32 -18.62
C ASN A 493 6.19 45.73 -18.12
N ASN A 494 6.83 44.86 -17.34
CA ASN A 494 8.28 44.77 -17.25
C ASN A 494 8.68 43.29 -17.13
N GLN A 495 9.72 42.92 -17.86
CA GLN A 495 10.32 41.59 -17.87
C GLN A 495 11.19 41.46 -16.62
N THR A 496 10.73 40.70 -15.63
CA THR A 496 11.38 40.47 -14.33
C THR A 496 12.51 39.44 -14.45
N GLN A 497 13.62 39.66 -13.75
CA GLN A 497 14.69 38.67 -13.59
C GLN A 497 14.19 37.58 -12.64
N CYS A 498 14.53 36.29 -12.85
CA CYS A 498 13.96 35.19 -12.04
C CYS A 498 14.25 35.34 -10.53
N ASP A 499 15.39 35.96 -10.19
CA ASP A 499 15.74 36.26 -8.81
C ASP A 499 14.82 37.34 -8.21
N ASP A 500 14.26 38.25 -9.03
CA ASP A 500 13.27 39.23 -8.57
C ASP A 500 11.98 38.52 -8.11
N LEU A 501 11.57 37.45 -8.81
CA LEU A 501 10.40 36.65 -8.44
C LEU A 501 10.62 35.93 -7.10
N LEU A 502 11.80 35.32 -6.92
CA LEU A 502 12.16 34.67 -5.65
C LEU A 502 12.28 35.67 -4.50
N ASN A 503 12.86 36.85 -4.75
CA ASN A 503 12.94 37.94 -3.77
C ASN A 503 11.57 38.57 -3.46
N GLU A 504 10.61 38.53 -4.39
CA GLU A 504 9.24 38.97 -4.12
C GLU A 504 8.50 37.98 -3.22
N TRP A 505 8.75 36.68 -3.37
CA TRP A 505 8.11 35.65 -2.56
C TRP A 505 8.75 35.46 -1.18
N ASP A 506 10.07 35.64 -1.09
CA ASP A 506 10.94 35.60 0.10
C ASP A 506 10.29 35.03 1.38
N PRO A 507 10.35 33.70 1.61
CA PRO A 507 9.68 33.06 2.74
C PRO A 507 10.28 33.52 4.07
N GLU A 508 9.51 33.45 5.17
CA GLU A 508 9.97 33.94 6.48
C GLU A 508 11.11 33.13 7.11
N VAL A 509 11.36 31.91 6.62
CA VAL A 509 12.41 31.00 7.10
C VAL A 509 13.25 30.48 5.93
N PRO A 510 14.50 30.06 6.14
CA PRO A 510 15.31 29.42 5.10
C PRO A 510 14.65 28.15 4.56
N VAL A 511 14.52 28.05 3.24
CA VAL A 511 13.91 26.89 2.55
C VAL A 511 14.76 26.43 1.38
N LEU A 512 14.84 25.14 1.16
CA LEU A 512 15.49 24.53 0.00
C LEU A 512 14.50 24.46 -1.17
N LEU A 513 14.85 25.02 -2.33
CA LEU A 513 14.00 24.91 -3.51
C LEU A 513 14.09 23.50 -4.11
N ILE A 514 12.98 22.77 -4.15
CA ILE A 514 12.93 21.36 -4.59
C ILE A 514 11.94 21.09 -5.73
N ASP A 515 11.27 22.12 -6.23
CA ASP A 515 10.35 22.02 -7.36
C ASP A 515 11.10 21.82 -8.68
N LEU A 516 11.00 20.63 -9.25
CA LEU A 516 11.80 20.27 -10.44
C LEU A 516 11.39 21.06 -11.69
N ASP A 517 10.11 21.37 -11.85
CA ASP A 517 9.60 22.15 -12.99
C ASP A 517 10.08 23.59 -12.87
N PHE A 518 10.01 24.17 -11.67
CA PHE A 518 10.53 25.50 -11.40
C PHE A 518 12.06 25.56 -11.58
N LEU A 519 12.79 24.53 -11.13
CA LEU A 519 14.24 24.44 -11.31
C LEU A 519 14.63 24.35 -12.80
N GLU A 520 13.91 23.59 -13.63
CA GLU A 520 14.13 23.58 -15.09
C GLU A 520 13.85 24.97 -15.71
N ASN A 521 12.79 25.65 -15.26
CA ASN A 521 12.48 27.01 -15.68
C ASN A 521 13.60 28.00 -15.32
N LEU A 522 14.11 27.94 -14.08
CA LEU A 522 15.26 28.74 -13.63
C LEU A 522 16.51 28.48 -14.48
N LYS A 523 16.79 27.20 -14.78
CA LYS A 523 17.92 26.79 -15.62
C LYS A 523 17.83 27.37 -17.03
N ASN A 524 16.62 27.50 -17.59
CA ASN A 524 16.37 28.07 -18.91
C ASN A 524 16.15 29.60 -18.90
N GLN A 525 16.25 30.25 -17.75
CA GLN A 525 15.93 31.67 -17.54
C GLN A 525 14.48 32.05 -17.94
N ASP A 526 13.56 31.09 -17.86
CA ASP A 526 12.12 31.32 -18.06
C ASP A 526 11.45 31.55 -16.71
N CYS A 527 11.17 32.81 -16.39
CA CYS A 527 10.61 33.20 -15.10
C CYS A 527 9.08 33.29 -15.12
N GLN A 528 8.43 32.77 -16.16
CA GLN A 528 6.96 32.72 -16.23
C GLN A 528 6.47 31.57 -15.35
N TRP A 529 5.86 31.92 -14.22
CA TRP A 529 5.22 30.95 -13.33
C TRP A 529 3.72 31.20 -13.26
N ASP A 530 2.94 30.13 -13.32
CA ASP A 530 1.50 30.19 -13.13
C ASP A 530 1.23 30.45 -11.64
N GLU A 531 0.73 31.65 -11.31
CA GLU A 531 0.42 32.05 -9.93
C GLU A 531 -0.62 31.14 -9.26
N THR A 532 -1.33 30.29 -10.02
CA THR A 532 -2.24 29.28 -9.47
C THR A 532 -1.54 28.00 -9.03
N LYS A 533 -0.29 27.76 -9.45
CA LYS A 533 0.51 26.60 -9.05
C LYS A 533 1.38 26.91 -7.84
N ARG A 534 1.29 26.03 -6.83
CA ARG A 534 2.19 26.09 -5.66
C ARG A 534 3.59 25.63 -6.04
N VAL A 535 4.62 26.25 -5.46
CA VAL A 535 6.02 25.87 -5.65
C VAL A 535 6.47 24.95 -4.52
N LYS A 536 7.07 23.81 -4.87
CA LYS A 536 7.56 22.85 -3.88
C LYS A 536 8.86 23.30 -3.21
N ILE A 537 8.86 23.34 -1.88
CA ILE A 537 9.99 23.75 -1.04
C ILE A 537 10.26 22.74 0.08
N GLY A 538 11.54 22.57 0.41
CA GLY A 538 12.05 21.75 1.49
C GLY A 538 12.32 22.60 2.73
N VAL A 539 11.78 22.21 3.89
CA VAL A 539 11.99 22.90 5.17
C VAL A 539 12.62 21.95 6.16
N HIS A 540 13.73 22.38 6.77
CA HIS A 540 14.46 21.54 7.71
C HIS A 540 13.61 21.31 8.98
N VAL A 541 13.56 20.08 9.52
CA VAL A 541 12.75 19.72 10.72
C VAL A 541 13.08 20.54 11.99
N LYS A 542 14.28 21.14 12.05
CA LYS A 542 14.68 22.06 13.13
C LYS A 542 14.06 23.47 12.97
N GLY A 543 13.60 23.84 11.79
CA GLY A 543 12.78 25.01 11.51
C GLY A 543 11.38 24.78 12.06
N LYS A 544 11.23 24.99 13.37
CA LYS A 544 9.98 24.78 14.09
C LYS A 544 8.99 25.86 13.72
N ASP A 545 8.14 25.58 12.74
CA ASP A 545 6.69 25.77 12.74
C ASP A 545 6.17 25.99 11.31
N ARG A 546 5.39 25.02 10.79
CA ARG A 546 4.74 25.13 9.48
C ARG A 546 3.77 26.32 9.42
N SER A 547 3.29 26.81 10.58
CA SER A 547 2.34 27.93 10.66
C SER A 547 2.90 29.25 10.12
N ILE A 548 4.21 29.36 9.99
CA ILE A 548 4.94 30.57 9.59
C ILE A 548 5.12 30.64 8.05
N ILE A 549 4.89 29.54 7.33
CA ILE A 549 5.11 29.48 5.87
C ILE A 549 3.78 29.70 5.14
N ASP A 550 3.80 30.53 4.09
CA ASP A 550 2.66 30.76 3.21
C ASP A 550 2.30 29.48 2.41
N THR A 551 1.43 28.64 2.99
CA THR A 551 0.93 27.41 2.37
C THR A 551 -0.02 27.67 1.20
N THR A 552 -0.43 28.91 0.95
CA THR A 552 -1.21 29.25 -0.25
C THR A 552 -0.34 29.30 -1.50
N ARG A 553 0.94 29.63 -1.33
CA ARG A 553 1.95 29.74 -2.39
C ARG A 553 2.89 28.53 -2.48
N PHE A 554 3.17 27.87 -1.36
CA PHE A 554 4.18 26.83 -1.30
C PHE A 554 3.61 25.45 -0.93
N ASP A 555 4.15 24.41 -1.57
CA ASP A 555 3.99 23.02 -1.16
C ASP A 555 5.19 22.62 -0.29
N VAL A 556 4.95 22.34 1.00
CA VAL A 556 5.99 22.27 2.03
C VAL A 556 6.35 20.82 2.39
N VAL A 557 7.53 20.39 1.95
CA VAL A 557 8.11 19.09 2.31
C VAL A 557 9.08 19.26 3.47
N LEU A 558 8.95 18.44 4.51
CA LEU A 558 9.92 18.46 5.60
C LEU A 558 11.12 17.59 5.24
N TYR A 559 12.32 18.05 5.59
CA TYR A 559 13.51 17.21 5.47
C TYR A 559 14.40 17.28 6.71
N ASN A 560 15.18 16.24 6.91
CA ASN A 560 16.19 16.14 7.95
C ASN A 560 17.56 15.91 7.31
N SER A 561 18.60 16.30 8.03
CA SER A 561 19.99 15.99 7.70
C SER A 561 20.57 15.15 8.85
N PRO A 562 20.41 13.81 8.83
CA PRO A 562 20.91 12.95 9.89
C PRO A 562 22.43 13.03 10.01
N ASP A 563 22.93 13.02 11.25
CA ASP A 563 24.36 12.94 11.54
C ASP A 563 24.91 11.56 11.13
N GLY A 564 26.13 11.52 10.58
CA GLY A 564 26.78 10.28 10.18
C GLY A 564 26.27 9.65 8.87
N LYS A 565 25.26 10.25 8.21
CA LYS A 565 24.78 9.81 6.89
C LYS A 565 25.18 10.81 5.80
N ASP A 566 25.40 10.30 4.58
CA ASP A 566 25.80 11.13 3.43
C ASP A 566 24.62 11.70 2.61
N PHE A 567 23.39 11.52 3.09
CA PHE A 567 22.17 11.94 2.42
C PHE A 567 21.22 12.74 3.32
N LEU A 568 20.36 13.55 2.69
CA LEU A 568 19.20 14.20 3.31
C LEU A 568 18.00 13.26 3.25
N GLU A 569 17.14 13.29 4.27
CA GLU A 569 15.90 12.51 4.35
C GLU A 569 14.70 13.43 4.19
N PHE A 570 13.90 13.25 3.14
CA PHE A 570 12.68 14.00 2.86
C PHE A 570 11.45 13.18 3.26
N TYR A 571 10.51 13.82 3.93
CA TYR A 571 9.26 13.26 4.42
C TYR A 571 8.10 13.73 3.53
N GLU A 572 7.85 13.01 2.46
CA GLU A 572 6.68 13.19 1.56
C GLU A 572 5.93 11.87 1.38
N ASP A 573 5.12 11.73 0.31
CA ASP A 573 4.43 10.49 -0.05
C ASP A 573 5.43 9.36 -0.36
N GLY A 574 5.84 8.69 0.72
CA GLY A 574 6.99 7.79 0.74
C GLY A 574 8.29 8.52 1.12
N LYS A 575 9.15 7.83 1.87
CA LYS A 575 10.47 8.34 2.24
C LYS A 575 11.29 8.62 0.97
N ARG A 576 12.00 9.75 0.95
CA ARG A 576 12.97 10.06 -0.08
C ARG A 576 14.34 10.37 0.52
N ILE A 577 15.39 9.99 -0.18
CA ILE A 577 16.76 10.33 0.21
C ILE A 577 17.53 10.89 -1.00
N ILE A 578 18.31 11.95 -0.79
CA ILE A 578 19.22 12.51 -1.81
C ILE A 578 20.60 12.74 -1.21
N PRO A 579 21.69 12.61 -1.99
CA PRO A 579 23.03 12.92 -1.51
C PRO A 579 23.12 14.36 -0.99
N LYS A 580 23.92 14.59 0.06
CA LYS A 580 24.27 15.95 0.55
C LYS A 580 25.25 16.69 -0.38
N ARG A 581 25.70 16.04 -1.46
CA ARG A 581 26.77 16.48 -2.36
C ARG A 581 26.28 17.45 -3.45
N PHE A 582 25.61 18.51 -3.02
CA PHE A 582 25.21 19.63 -3.88
C PHE A 582 25.39 20.94 -3.11
N GLU A 583 25.70 22.01 -3.84
CA GLU A 583 25.84 23.35 -3.28
C GLU A 583 24.58 24.16 -3.58
N THR A 584 24.33 25.16 -2.73
CA THR A 584 23.23 26.10 -2.90
C THR A 584 23.75 27.53 -2.95
N ARG A 585 23.06 28.39 -3.69
CA ARG A 585 23.16 29.85 -3.61
C ARG A 585 21.95 30.37 -2.84
N GLN A 586 22.13 31.47 -2.12
CA GLN A 586 21.05 32.12 -1.38
C GLN A 586 20.38 33.20 -2.24
N VAL A 587 19.06 33.20 -2.28
CA VAL A 587 18.22 34.26 -2.88
C VAL A 587 17.10 34.59 -1.89
N GLY A 588 17.23 35.68 -1.15
CA GLY A 588 16.42 35.88 0.06
C GLY A 588 16.63 34.72 1.03
N ASN A 589 15.55 34.12 1.49
CA ASN A 589 15.54 32.90 2.29
C ASN A 589 15.46 31.59 1.46
N PHE A 590 15.63 31.65 0.13
CA PHE A 590 15.75 30.43 -0.68
C PHE A 590 17.19 29.95 -0.80
N GLU A 591 17.40 28.69 -0.42
CA GLU A 591 18.52 27.86 -0.85
C GLU A 591 18.22 27.28 -2.23
N VAL A 592 18.84 27.83 -3.27
CA VAL A 592 18.67 27.39 -4.66
C VAL A 592 19.88 26.55 -5.07
N PRO A 593 19.71 25.29 -5.52
CA PRO A 593 20.83 24.48 -6.01
C PRO A 593 21.64 25.20 -7.08
N THR A 594 22.98 25.25 -6.93
CA THR A 594 23.85 25.91 -7.91
C THR A 594 23.98 25.09 -9.20
N ASN A 595 24.18 23.78 -9.05
CA ASN A 595 24.12 22.82 -10.16
C ASN A 595 22.72 22.20 -10.22
N ILE A 596 21.81 22.91 -10.85
CA ILE A 596 20.40 22.50 -11.00
C ILE A 596 20.27 21.11 -11.64
N GLN A 597 21.05 20.84 -12.70
CA GLN A 597 20.97 19.54 -13.38
C GLN A 597 21.33 18.38 -12.46
N ARG A 598 22.42 18.50 -11.68
CA ARG A 598 22.82 17.47 -10.70
C ARG A 598 21.72 17.25 -9.65
N PHE A 599 21.15 18.34 -9.13
CA PHE A 599 20.08 18.25 -8.13
C PHE A 599 18.83 17.54 -8.69
N ILE A 600 18.43 17.86 -9.92
CA ILE A 600 17.32 17.19 -10.61
C ILE A 600 17.60 15.68 -10.74
N GLU A 601 18.82 15.29 -11.12
CA GLU A 601 19.18 13.87 -11.26
C GLU A 601 19.18 13.13 -9.90
N PHE A 602 19.60 13.79 -8.81
CA PHE A 602 19.44 13.23 -7.46
C PHE A 602 17.97 13.05 -7.07
N TYR A 603 17.16 14.09 -7.26
CA TYR A 603 15.77 14.07 -6.84
C TYR A 603 14.91 13.09 -7.66
N LYS A 604 15.16 12.95 -8.97
CA LYS A 604 14.51 11.94 -9.82
C LYS A 604 14.68 10.52 -9.29
N ARG A 605 15.82 10.24 -8.65
CA ARG A 605 16.20 8.91 -8.14
C ARG A 605 16.00 8.76 -6.63
N SER A 606 15.32 9.70 -5.99
CA SER A 606 15.31 9.82 -4.53
C SER A 606 14.33 8.90 -3.80
N LYS A 607 13.39 8.28 -4.51
CA LYS A 607 12.37 7.41 -3.89
C LYS A 607 13.05 6.26 -3.16
N PHE A 608 12.81 6.15 -1.86
CA PHE A 608 13.50 5.18 -1.02
C PHE A 608 12.90 3.78 -1.18
N VAL A 609 13.77 2.78 -1.23
CA VAL A 609 13.42 1.35 -1.20
C VAL A 609 14.13 0.70 -0.02
N GLU A 610 13.40 -0.10 0.74
CA GLU A 610 13.93 -0.89 1.84
C GLU A 610 14.46 -2.23 1.34
N CYS A 611 15.57 -2.67 1.94
CA CYS A 611 16.06 -4.05 1.83
C CYS A 611 15.25 -4.98 2.74
N LEU A 612 15.35 -6.30 2.51
CA LEU A 612 14.55 -7.31 3.22
C LEU A 612 15.13 -7.74 4.57
N GLY A 613 16.46 -7.64 4.73
CA GLY A 613 17.13 -8.02 5.98
C GLY A 613 16.99 -9.51 6.31
N LEU A 614 17.05 -10.38 5.31
CA LEU A 614 16.96 -11.83 5.48
C LEU A 614 18.20 -12.37 6.21
N GLU A 615 17.97 -13.27 7.15
CA GLU A 615 19.03 -14.06 7.77
C GLU A 615 19.41 -15.22 6.84
N MET A 616 20.70 -15.38 6.56
CA MET A 616 21.19 -16.36 5.60
C MET A 616 21.76 -17.59 6.31
N ASP A 617 21.24 -18.77 5.94
CA ASP A 617 21.81 -20.06 6.34
C ASP A 617 23.07 -20.33 5.51
N ARG A 618 24.24 -20.09 6.12
CA ARG A 618 25.55 -20.20 5.47
C ARG A 618 26.37 -21.33 6.04
N ASP A 619 27.14 -21.96 5.18
CA ASP A 619 28.20 -22.85 5.63
C ASP A 619 29.28 -22.03 6.34
N THR A 620 29.43 -22.24 7.65
CA THR A 620 30.44 -21.57 8.49
C THR A 620 31.89 -21.84 8.06
N SER A 621 32.12 -22.79 7.15
CA SER A 621 33.44 -23.07 6.58
C SER A 621 33.85 -22.11 5.46
N GLU A 622 32.95 -21.28 4.93
CA GLU A 622 33.28 -20.28 3.91
C GLU A 622 34.06 -19.10 4.51
N GLU A 623 35.14 -18.71 3.83
CA GLU A 623 35.98 -17.60 4.27
C GLU A 623 35.27 -16.26 4.01
N ILE A 624 35.16 -15.44 5.07
CA ILE A 624 34.64 -14.07 4.97
C ILE A 624 35.66 -13.20 4.23
N GLN A 625 35.31 -12.74 3.05
CA GLN A 625 36.13 -11.89 2.17
C GLN A 625 35.82 -10.39 2.34
N GLN A 626 34.56 -10.06 2.66
CA GLN A 626 34.05 -8.69 2.75
C GLN A 626 33.64 -8.34 4.17
N ASN A 627 33.97 -7.12 4.58
CA ASN A 627 33.38 -6.51 5.77
C ASN A 627 32.32 -5.50 5.33
N GLY A 628 31.04 -5.72 5.69
CA GLY A 628 29.92 -4.90 5.24
C GLY A 628 30.13 -3.40 5.36
N THR A 629 30.54 -2.92 6.53
CA THR A 629 30.71 -1.49 6.78
C THR A 629 31.90 -0.92 6.00
N THR A 630 33.05 -1.59 6.02
CA THR A 630 34.25 -1.13 5.31
C THR A 630 34.06 -1.14 3.80
N SER A 631 33.57 -2.25 3.25
CA SER A 631 33.32 -2.42 1.82
C SER A 631 32.30 -1.39 1.32
N THR A 632 31.24 -1.13 2.08
CA THR A 632 30.24 -0.10 1.76
C THR A 632 30.82 1.31 1.80
N SER A 633 31.68 1.62 2.78
CA SER A 633 32.35 2.93 2.86
C SER A 633 33.28 3.17 1.66
N ILE A 634 34.03 2.15 1.23
CA ILE A 634 34.88 2.23 0.03
C ILE A 634 34.02 2.46 -1.22
N LEU A 635 32.92 1.71 -1.36
CA LEU A 635 31.98 1.85 -2.47
C LEU A 635 31.33 3.24 -2.52
N ALA A 636 31.00 3.83 -1.37
CA ALA A 636 30.48 5.19 -1.28
C ALA A 636 31.51 6.25 -1.74
N ARG A 637 32.80 6.08 -1.42
CA ARG A 637 33.86 6.97 -1.93
C ARG A 637 34.00 6.86 -3.45
N PHE A 638 33.88 5.66 -4.02
CA PHE A 638 33.90 5.48 -5.47
C PHE A 638 32.69 6.14 -6.13
N ARG A 639 31.49 5.93 -5.58
CA ARG A 639 30.25 6.61 -6.01
C ARG A 639 30.44 8.13 -6.07
N ASP A 640 31.09 8.71 -5.07
CA ASP A 640 31.33 10.16 -4.99
C ASP A 640 32.25 10.68 -6.10
N GLU A 641 33.33 9.97 -6.44
CA GLU A 641 34.16 10.34 -7.60
C GLU A 641 33.38 10.25 -8.91
N LEU A 642 32.49 9.27 -9.05
CA LEU A 642 31.63 9.13 -10.22
C LEU A 642 30.62 10.28 -10.32
N ILE A 643 30.00 10.68 -9.21
CA ILE A 643 29.09 11.84 -9.14
C ILE A 643 29.81 13.13 -9.56
N ASP A 644 31.06 13.31 -9.14
CA ASP A 644 31.87 14.47 -9.50
C ASP A 644 32.10 14.56 -11.02
N MET A 645 32.15 13.41 -11.69
CA MET A 645 32.27 13.28 -13.14
C MET A 645 30.93 13.28 -13.90
N GLY A 646 29.81 13.51 -13.20
CA GLY A 646 28.47 13.53 -13.78
C GLY A 646 27.85 12.15 -14.04
N MET A 647 28.42 11.10 -13.43
CA MET A 647 27.92 9.72 -13.51
C MET A 647 27.08 9.37 -12.28
N TYR A 648 26.01 8.60 -12.47
CA TYR A 648 25.09 8.17 -11.40
C TYR A 648 25.06 6.64 -11.34
N PRO A 649 25.94 6.00 -10.55
CA PRO A 649 26.10 4.55 -10.54
C PRO A 649 25.00 3.81 -9.77
N TYR A 650 24.60 2.65 -10.28
CA TYR A 650 23.63 1.75 -9.67
C TYR A 650 24.31 0.51 -9.10
N LEU A 651 23.88 0.04 -7.93
CA LEU A 651 24.28 -1.28 -7.45
C LEU A 651 23.85 -2.34 -8.46
N ASN A 652 24.74 -3.29 -8.72
CA ASN A 652 24.51 -4.32 -9.71
C ASN A 652 24.92 -5.71 -9.17
N GLY A 653 24.54 -6.77 -9.87
CA GLY A 653 25.00 -8.14 -9.63
C GLY A 653 24.93 -8.58 -8.17
N GLY A 654 26.03 -9.16 -7.68
CA GLY A 654 26.12 -9.69 -6.31
C GLY A 654 25.98 -8.58 -5.25
N THR A 655 26.36 -7.35 -5.59
CA THR A 655 26.23 -6.19 -4.70
C THR A 655 24.78 -5.76 -4.54
N LEU A 656 24.00 -5.74 -5.63
CA LEU A 656 22.56 -5.49 -5.60
C LEU A 656 21.83 -6.60 -4.82
N LEU A 657 22.19 -7.87 -5.08
CA LEU A 657 21.62 -9.02 -4.38
C LEU A 657 21.87 -8.94 -2.88
N GLY A 658 23.12 -8.68 -2.46
CA GLY A 658 23.49 -8.54 -1.06
C GLY A 658 22.68 -7.44 -0.38
N TRP A 659 22.66 -6.24 -0.98
CA TRP A 659 21.90 -5.14 -0.42
C TRP A 659 20.42 -5.50 -0.28
N TYR A 660 19.77 -5.98 -1.35
CA TYR A 660 18.33 -6.21 -1.33
C TYR A 660 17.94 -7.35 -0.38
N ARG A 661 18.73 -8.42 -0.35
CA ARG A 661 18.47 -9.63 0.43
C ARG A 661 18.84 -9.47 1.89
N GLU A 662 19.99 -8.88 2.20
CA GLU A 662 20.64 -8.95 3.51
C GLU A 662 20.94 -7.58 4.13
N CYS A 663 20.59 -6.48 3.44
CA CYS A 663 20.91 -5.11 3.86
C CYS A 663 22.43 -4.83 4.00
N THR A 664 23.28 -5.63 3.35
CA THR A 664 24.75 -5.52 3.41
C THR A 664 25.38 -6.15 2.16
N VAL A 665 26.67 -5.95 1.93
CA VAL A 665 27.40 -6.73 0.91
C VAL A 665 27.48 -8.21 1.33
N ILE A 666 27.46 -9.12 0.36
CA ILE A 666 27.57 -10.56 0.61
C ILE A 666 28.98 -10.86 1.14
N PRO A 667 29.13 -11.53 2.31
CA PRO A 667 30.42 -11.63 2.99
C PRO A 667 31.48 -12.45 2.24
N HIS A 668 31.08 -13.40 1.39
CA HIS A 668 32.00 -14.31 0.68
C HIS A 668 32.28 -13.90 -0.78
N THR A 669 31.76 -12.76 -1.28
CA THR A 669 32.07 -12.28 -2.64
C THR A 669 33.45 -11.61 -2.70
N LEU A 670 34.06 -11.57 -3.89
CA LEU A 670 35.44 -11.10 -4.06
C LEU A 670 35.52 -9.63 -4.52
N ASP A 671 34.43 -9.12 -5.04
CA ASP A 671 34.27 -7.84 -5.71
C ASP A 671 32.95 -7.16 -5.32
N LEU A 672 32.82 -5.91 -5.75
CA LEU A 672 31.60 -5.12 -5.71
C LEU A 672 31.31 -4.56 -7.11
N ASP A 673 30.05 -4.34 -7.42
CA ASP A 673 29.60 -4.01 -8.77
C ASP A 673 28.78 -2.74 -8.81
N PHE A 674 29.20 -1.83 -9.68
CA PHE A 674 28.39 -0.72 -10.15
C PHE A 674 28.10 -0.81 -11.64
N SER A 675 26.98 -0.23 -12.04
CA SER A 675 26.70 0.04 -13.45
C SER A 675 26.35 1.50 -13.67
N VAL A 676 26.73 2.05 -14.82
CA VAL A 676 26.36 3.40 -15.27
C VAL A 676 25.82 3.30 -16.68
N PHE A 677 24.69 3.96 -16.96
CA PHE A 677 24.13 4.04 -18.30
C PHE A 677 25.13 4.66 -19.28
N LYS A 678 25.19 4.13 -20.49
CA LYS A 678 26.10 4.59 -21.54
C LYS A 678 25.99 6.10 -21.81
N GLU A 679 24.79 6.65 -21.71
CA GLU A 679 24.50 8.08 -21.92
C GLU A 679 25.05 8.96 -20.79
N ASN A 680 25.34 8.39 -19.62
CA ASN A 680 25.92 9.09 -18.49
C ASN A 680 27.40 8.79 -18.30
N TYR A 681 27.94 7.73 -18.94
CA TYR A 681 29.34 7.36 -18.80
C TYR A 681 30.28 8.42 -19.36
N ASN A 682 31.20 8.90 -18.52
CA ASN A 682 32.23 9.86 -18.91
C ASN A 682 33.58 9.13 -19.13
N PRO A 683 34.05 8.98 -20.39
CA PRO A 683 35.28 8.25 -20.69
C PRO A 683 36.56 8.89 -20.12
N GLU A 684 36.53 10.18 -19.77
CA GLU A 684 37.67 10.86 -19.13
C GLU A 684 37.97 10.32 -17.72
N TYR A 685 37.03 9.60 -17.11
CA TYR A 685 37.25 9.01 -15.79
C TYR A 685 38.38 7.98 -15.79
N ALA A 686 38.48 7.14 -16.83
CA ALA A 686 39.56 6.19 -16.96
C ALA A 686 40.93 6.88 -17.00
N GLU A 687 41.05 8.00 -17.72
CA GLU A 687 42.27 8.81 -17.73
C GLU A 687 42.57 9.44 -16.37
N LYS A 688 41.53 9.95 -15.69
CA LYS A 688 41.65 10.53 -14.34
C LYS A 688 42.22 9.53 -13.33
N VAL A 689 41.77 8.28 -13.36
CA VAL A 689 42.28 7.22 -12.46
C VAL A 689 43.75 6.90 -12.76
N LEU A 690 44.15 6.89 -14.03
CA LEU A 690 45.54 6.63 -14.44
C LEU A 690 46.49 7.80 -14.16
N ARG A 691 45.98 9.03 -14.03
CA ARG A 691 46.80 10.20 -13.69
C ARG A 691 47.16 10.21 -12.20
N LYS A 692 48.43 10.46 -11.93
CA LYS A 692 48.98 10.43 -10.58
C LYS A 692 48.31 11.48 -9.68
N ASN A 693 47.84 11.05 -8.52
CA ASN A 693 47.21 11.87 -7.48
C ASN A 693 45.89 12.56 -7.88
N GLU A 694 45.21 12.11 -8.95
CA GLU A 694 43.91 12.67 -9.33
C GLU A 694 42.71 11.86 -8.81
N SER A 695 42.89 10.57 -8.47
CA SER A 695 41.85 9.69 -7.90
C SER A 695 42.33 9.01 -6.61
N ALA A 696 41.42 8.69 -5.70
CA ALA A 696 41.65 7.84 -4.52
C ALA A 696 41.72 6.35 -4.86
N PHE A 697 41.49 6.00 -6.13
CA PHE A 697 41.50 4.63 -6.64
C PHE A 697 42.66 4.42 -7.62
N ASP A 698 43.11 3.18 -7.72
CA ASP A 698 44.01 2.68 -8.76
C ASP A 698 43.23 1.81 -9.76
N MET A 699 43.58 1.95 -11.03
CA MET A 699 43.06 1.08 -12.09
C MET A 699 43.70 -0.30 -11.96
N ARG A 700 42.90 -1.36 -11.97
CA ARG A 700 43.38 -2.75 -11.96
C ARG A 700 43.21 -3.42 -13.31
N ARG A 701 42.10 -3.12 -13.99
CA ARG A 701 41.75 -3.74 -15.27
C ARG A 701 40.86 -2.80 -16.07
N MET A 702 40.97 -2.85 -17.39
CA MET A 702 40.06 -2.20 -18.33
C MET A 702 39.75 -3.17 -19.46
N LEU A 703 38.46 -3.46 -19.61
CA LEU A 703 37.97 -4.45 -20.56
C LEU A 703 37.09 -3.81 -21.62
N GLY A 704 37.17 -4.35 -22.83
CA GLY A 704 36.22 -4.15 -23.90
C GLY A 704 36.19 -2.78 -24.58
N LYS A 705 35.32 -2.69 -25.58
CA LYS A 705 35.13 -1.49 -26.42
C LYS A 705 34.09 -0.57 -25.79
N LEU A 706 34.34 0.74 -25.87
CA LEU A 706 33.44 1.77 -25.34
C LEU A 706 32.04 1.73 -25.98
N GLU A 707 31.96 1.19 -27.20
CA GLU A 707 30.75 1.07 -28.00
C GLU A 707 29.79 -0.02 -27.51
N ASP A 708 30.29 -1.11 -26.93
CA ASP A 708 29.42 -2.27 -26.64
C ASP A 708 29.84 -3.19 -25.50
N SER A 709 31.04 -3.04 -24.92
CA SER A 709 31.55 -4.01 -23.96
C SER A 709 32.46 -3.47 -22.88
N HIS A 710 32.35 -2.18 -22.55
CA HIS A 710 33.29 -1.52 -21.66
C HIS A 710 33.04 -1.76 -20.17
N GLU A 711 34.12 -2.05 -19.45
CA GLU A 711 34.16 -2.25 -18.00
C GLU A 711 35.53 -1.76 -17.49
N ILE A 712 35.56 -1.16 -16.31
CA ILE A 712 36.79 -0.91 -15.56
C ILE A 712 36.72 -1.52 -14.17
N THR A 713 37.83 -2.05 -13.70
CA THR A 713 38.00 -2.54 -12.33
C THR A 713 38.94 -1.61 -11.59
N VAL A 714 38.52 -1.11 -10.43
CA VAL A 714 39.35 -0.27 -9.57
C VAL A 714 39.54 -0.87 -8.18
N VAL A 715 40.58 -0.45 -7.47
CA VAL A 715 40.81 -0.75 -6.06
C VAL A 715 41.14 0.54 -5.31
N SER A 716 40.78 0.63 -4.04
CA SER A 716 41.16 1.80 -3.24
C SER A 716 42.66 1.80 -2.97
N LYS A 717 43.30 2.97 -3.08
CA LYS A 717 44.72 3.16 -2.74
C LYS A 717 45.04 2.89 -1.27
N GLU A 718 44.06 3.09 -0.39
CA GLU A 718 44.23 2.94 1.05
C GLU A 718 44.04 1.48 1.48
N GLU A 719 42.91 0.86 1.14
CA GLU A 719 42.59 -0.50 1.59
C GLU A 719 43.07 -1.61 0.63
N GLY A 720 43.30 -1.30 -0.65
CA GLY A 720 43.72 -2.26 -1.69
C GLY A 720 42.65 -3.28 -2.11
N ARG A 721 41.55 -3.40 -1.36
CA ARG A 721 40.41 -4.30 -1.60
C ARG A 721 39.15 -3.79 -0.87
N PRO A 722 37.93 -4.18 -1.31
CA PRO A 722 37.65 -5.05 -2.46
C PRO A 722 37.92 -4.38 -3.80
N ALA A 723 38.00 -5.20 -4.86
CA ALA A 723 37.92 -4.68 -6.21
C ALA A 723 36.49 -4.22 -6.48
N ILE A 724 36.34 -3.14 -7.25
CA ILE A 724 35.04 -2.61 -7.66
C ILE A 724 35.01 -2.57 -9.18
N ASP A 725 34.07 -3.30 -9.77
CA ASP A 725 33.81 -3.29 -11.19
C ASP A 725 32.75 -2.23 -11.54
N LEU A 726 33.08 -1.37 -12.49
CA LEU A 726 32.17 -0.38 -13.07
C LEU A 726 31.84 -0.79 -14.50
N PHE A 727 30.63 -1.31 -14.67
CA PHE A 727 30.10 -1.72 -15.96
C PHE A 727 29.41 -0.56 -16.68
N VAL A 728 29.68 -0.39 -17.97
CA VAL A 728 28.85 0.47 -18.82
C VAL A 728 27.62 -0.32 -19.26
N MET A 729 26.43 0.22 -18.99
CA MET A 729 25.15 -0.40 -19.37
C MET A 729 24.68 0.14 -20.71
N TYR A 730 24.33 -0.75 -21.63
CA TYR A 730 23.95 -0.44 -23.01
C TYR A 730 22.50 -0.85 -23.31
N ASP A 731 21.84 -0.10 -24.20
CA ASP A 731 20.56 -0.49 -24.78
C ASP A 731 20.76 -1.53 -25.89
N TYR A 732 19.99 -2.61 -25.87
CA TYR A 732 19.85 -3.52 -27.00
C TYR A 732 18.60 -3.16 -27.79
N VAL A 733 18.79 -2.76 -29.05
CA VAL A 733 17.74 -2.26 -29.94
C VAL A 733 17.47 -3.25 -31.07
N GLU A 734 16.21 -3.62 -31.24
CA GLU A 734 15.71 -4.41 -32.35
C GLU A 734 14.53 -3.66 -33.00
N ASP A 735 14.51 -3.54 -34.33
CA ASP A 735 13.50 -2.79 -35.10
C ASP A 735 13.25 -1.35 -34.60
N GLY A 736 14.29 -0.68 -34.11
CA GLY A 736 14.22 0.70 -33.60
C GLY A 736 13.59 0.83 -32.20
N LYS A 737 13.32 -0.29 -31.52
CA LYS A 737 12.80 -0.33 -30.15
C LYS A 737 13.84 -0.94 -29.21
N VAL A 738 14.05 -0.33 -28.03
CA VAL A 738 14.84 -0.94 -26.96
C VAL A 738 14.09 -2.17 -26.44
N ILE A 739 14.72 -3.34 -26.51
CA ILE A 739 14.14 -4.62 -26.07
C ILE A 739 14.56 -4.92 -24.63
N TYR A 740 15.84 -4.78 -24.33
CA TYR A 740 16.42 -4.93 -23.00
C TYR A 740 17.68 -4.08 -22.89
N ARG A 741 18.18 -3.90 -21.67
CA ARG A 741 19.50 -3.32 -21.40
C ARG A 741 20.48 -4.44 -21.07
N TYR A 742 21.78 -4.19 -21.15
CA TYR A 742 22.75 -5.17 -20.72
C TYR A 742 24.02 -4.54 -20.16
N ILE A 743 24.65 -5.24 -19.23
CA ILE A 743 26.07 -5.03 -18.90
C ILE A 743 26.91 -6.06 -19.64
N PRO A 744 28.16 -5.73 -20.00
CA PRO A 744 29.03 -6.66 -20.70
C PRO A 744 29.79 -7.57 -19.74
N GLY A 745 30.26 -8.69 -20.27
CA GLY A 745 31.34 -9.49 -19.69
C GLY A 745 32.31 -9.91 -20.78
N LEU A 746 33.59 -9.98 -20.45
CA LEU A 746 34.64 -10.41 -21.38
C LEU A 746 35.53 -11.46 -20.72
N ASP A 747 35.53 -12.66 -21.27
CA ASP A 747 36.37 -13.76 -20.80
C ASP A 747 37.80 -13.64 -21.34
N ASN A 748 38.72 -14.39 -20.74
CA ASN A 748 40.13 -14.37 -21.10
C ASN A 748 40.40 -15.03 -22.47
N ASP A 749 39.46 -15.84 -22.97
CA ASP A 749 39.50 -16.43 -24.31
C ASP A 749 38.91 -15.50 -25.40
N GLY A 750 38.44 -14.31 -25.00
CA GLY A 750 37.81 -13.32 -25.86
C GLY A 750 36.29 -13.39 -25.93
N THR A 751 35.67 -14.42 -25.34
CA THR A 751 34.21 -14.61 -25.40
C THR A 751 33.50 -13.43 -24.75
N LYS A 752 32.57 -12.83 -25.49
CA LYS A 752 31.75 -11.71 -25.02
C LYS A 752 30.43 -12.23 -24.49
N TYR A 753 30.04 -11.74 -23.33
CA TYR A 753 28.75 -11.98 -22.72
C TYR A 753 27.97 -10.68 -22.58
N ARG A 754 26.65 -10.81 -22.60
CA ARG A 754 25.69 -9.77 -22.22
C ARG A 754 24.86 -10.31 -21.06
N PHE A 755 24.91 -9.65 -19.91
CA PHE A 755 24.01 -9.92 -18.81
C PHE A 755 22.79 -9.00 -18.95
N THR A 756 21.69 -9.60 -19.38
CA THR A 756 20.48 -8.87 -19.73
C THR A 756 19.81 -8.28 -18.49
N HIS A 757 19.32 -7.06 -18.66
CA HIS A 757 18.67 -6.23 -17.66
C HIS A 757 17.29 -5.83 -18.18
N LEU A 758 16.29 -5.98 -17.30
CA LEU A 758 14.92 -5.61 -17.60
C LEU A 758 14.79 -4.07 -17.73
N LEU A 759 13.87 -3.62 -18.57
CA LEU A 759 13.55 -2.20 -18.76
C LEU A 759 12.71 -1.68 -17.60
N LEU A 760 13.29 -1.67 -16.40
CA LEU A 760 12.65 -1.24 -15.17
C LEU A 760 13.00 0.24 -14.93
N ASP A 761 12.09 1.12 -15.34
CA ASP A 761 12.11 2.53 -14.95
C ASP A 761 10.97 2.76 -13.93
N PRO A 762 11.14 3.60 -12.88
CA PRO A 762 12.27 4.50 -12.63
C PRO A 762 13.38 3.91 -11.73
N ALA A 763 14.45 4.68 -11.57
CA ALA A 763 15.51 4.49 -10.58
C ALA A 763 15.08 5.00 -9.18
N CYS A 764 15.53 4.30 -8.15
CA CYS A 764 15.25 4.58 -6.74
C CYS A 764 16.54 4.68 -5.93
N ALA A 765 16.41 5.12 -4.68
CA ALA A 765 17.49 5.22 -3.72
C ALA A 765 17.40 4.12 -2.66
N ALA A 766 18.56 3.61 -2.28
CA ALA A 766 18.80 2.61 -1.28
C ALA A 766 19.72 3.17 -0.21
N GLU A 767 19.61 2.65 1.00
CA GLU A 767 20.59 2.88 2.06
C GLU A 767 21.30 1.58 2.41
N MET A 768 22.61 1.66 2.61
CA MET A 768 23.45 0.58 3.07
C MET A 768 24.54 1.16 3.98
N HIS A 769 24.60 0.71 5.23
CA HIS A 769 25.58 1.13 6.26
C HIS A 769 25.79 2.66 6.38
N GLY A 770 24.72 3.46 6.28
CA GLY A 770 24.74 4.92 6.40
C GLY A 770 24.96 5.68 5.08
N HIS A 771 25.11 4.96 3.96
CA HIS A 771 25.43 5.51 2.65
C HIS A 771 24.29 5.31 1.64
N LEU A 772 24.04 6.32 0.81
CA LEU A 772 23.05 6.25 -0.27
C LEU A 772 23.57 5.57 -1.53
N PHE A 773 22.83 4.64 -2.09
CA PHE A 773 23.11 4.07 -3.42
C PHE A 773 21.89 4.14 -4.31
N TRP A 774 22.07 4.05 -5.62
CA TRP A 774 20.96 3.97 -6.56
C TRP A 774 20.71 2.54 -7.01
N ILE A 775 19.44 2.19 -7.16
CA ILE A 775 18.97 0.85 -7.54
C ILE A 775 17.75 0.97 -8.47
N LEU A 776 17.34 -0.14 -9.07
CA LEU A 776 16.06 -0.23 -9.78
C LEU A 776 14.92 -0.20 -8.75
N CYS A 777 13.86 0.57 -8.97
CA CYS A 777 12.75 0.66 -8.00
C CYS A 777 12.05 -0.68 -7.71
N ASN A 778 12.19 -1.67 -8.59
CA ASN A 778 11.68 -3.02 -8.40
C ASN A 778 12.83 -4.05 -8.55
N PRO A 779 13.74 -4.14 -7.56
CA PRO A 779 14.96 -4.93 -7.70
C PRO A 779 14.69 -6.44 -7.76
N ILE A 780 13.58 -6.92 -7.18
CA ILE A 780 13.25 -8.36 -7.16
C ILE A 780 13.07 -8.96 -8.56
N GLU A 781 12.49 -8.21 -9.51
CA GLU A 781 12.30 -8.73 -10.86
C GLU A 781 13.63 -8.88 -11.61
N GLN A 782 14.55 -7.94 -11.42
CA GLN A 782 15.91 -8.06 -11.95
C GLN A 782 16.67 -9.21 -11.28
N LEU A 783 16.54 -9.38 -9.96
CA LEU A 783 17.21 -10.46 -9.23
C LEU A 783 16.66 -11.84 -9.58
N LYS A 784 15.35 -11.99 -9.80
CA LYS A 784 14.76 -13.23 -10.33
C LYS A 784 15.24 -13.53 -11.75
N HIS A 785 15.37 -12.49 -12.57
CA HIS A 785 15.88 -12.63 -13.93
C HIS A 785 17.35 -13.10 -13.94
N GLU A 786 18.16 -12.61 -13.01
CA GLU A 786 19.59 -12.92 -12.90
C GLU A 786 19.89 -14.22 -12.14
N TYR A 787 19.27 -14.46 -10.98
CA TYR A 787 19.57 -15.58 -10.08
C TYR A 787 18.50 -16.70 -10.13
N GLY A 788 17.35 -16.45 -10.75
CA GLY A 788 16.23 -17.39 -10.81
C GLY A 788 15.27 -17.28 -9.62
N PRO A 789 14.26 -18.17 -9.53
CA PRO A 789 13.22 -18.10 -8.50
C PRO A 789 13.74 -18.34 -7.07
N LEU A 790 14.95 -18.90 -6.92
CA LEU A 790 15.58 -19.19 -5.64
C LEU A 790 16.64 -18.14 -5.23
N TRP A 791 16.58 -16.92 -5.79
CA TRP A 791 17.50 -15.80 -5.49
C TRP A 791 17.68 -15.51 -3.99
N TYR A 792 16.67 -15.84 -3.19
CA TYR A 792 16.66 -15.65 -1.73
C TYR A 792 17.53 -16.66 -0.97
N ARG A 793 18.04 -17.72 -1.62
CA ARG A 793 18.96 -18.68 -1.01
C ARG A 793 20.39 -18.20 -1.13
N ASP A 794 21.25 -18.63 -0.22
CA ASP A 794 22.66 -18.31 -0.36
C ASP A 794 23.25 -18.99 -1.61
N HIS A 795 24.10 -18.25 -2.30
CA HIS A 795 24.76 -18.70 -3.53
C HIS A 795 26.26 -18.69 -3.27
N PRO A 796 26.82 -19.78 -2.70
CA PRO A 796 28.24 -19.91 -2.43
C PRO A 796 29.14 -19.44 -3.58
N THR A 797 30.03 -18.48 -3.30
CA THR A 797 30.94 -17.96 -4.33
C THR A 797 31.84 -19.06 -4.89
N SER A 798 32.18 -20.08 -4.09
CA SER A 798 32.97 -21.24 -4.54
C SER A 798 32.31 -22.07 -5.65
N TYR A 799 30.98 -22.03 -5.74
CA TYR A 799 30.20 -22.77 -6.74
C TYR A 799 29.51 -21.86 -7.77
N PHE A 800 29.70 -20.54 -7.66
CA PHE A 800 29.08 -19.56 -8.54
C PHE A 800 30.08 -19.05 -9.60
N ALA A 801 30.09 -19.70 -10.76
CA ALA A 801 30.83 -19.22 -11.93
C ALA A 801 30.09 -18.06 -12.60
N TRP A 802 30.70 -16.87 -12.66
CA TRP A 802 30.09 -15.63 -13.17
C TRP A 802 29.64 -15.71 -14.65
N ASN A 803 30.33 -16.49 -15.48
CA ASN A 803 30.05 -16.66 -16.91
C ASN A 803 29.09 -17.83 -17.23
N HIS A 804 28.54 -18.51 -16.21
CA HIS A 804 27.69 -19.69 -16.42
C HIS A 804 26.49 -19.80 -15.47
N SER A 805 26.66 -19.36 -14.23
CA SER A 805 25.64 -19.51 -13.18
C SER A 805 24.46 -18.54 -13.33
N PRO A 806 24.68 -17.25 -13.69
CA PRO A 806 23.58 -16.32 -13.93
C PRO A 806 22.63 -16.81 -15.03
N LYS A 807 21.33 -16.58 -14.84
CA LYS A 807 20.25 -16.99 -15.73
C LYS A 807 19.97 -15.98 -16.86
N ASN A 808 20.50 -14.77 -16.74
CA ASN A 808 20.30 -13.65 -17.66
C ASN A 808 21.42 -13.49 -18.71
N ILE A 809 22.30 -14.49 -18.88
CA ILE A 809 23.48 -14.40 -19.74
C ILE A 809 23.17 -14.74 -21.21
N VAL A 810 23.74 -13.97 -22.13
CA VAL A 810 23.68 -14.19 -23.58
C VAL A 810 25.08 -14.08 -24.16
N VAL A 811 25.51 -15.09 -24.94
CA VAL A 811 26.78 -15.02 -25.69
C VAL A 811 26.63 -14.04 -26.86
N ALA A 812 27.53 -13.06 -26.94
CA ALA A 812 27.42 -11.90 -27.82
C ALA A 812 28.59 -11.76 -28.82
N GLY A 813 29.31 -12.85 -29.05
CA GLY A 813 30.43 -12.91 -29.99
C GLY A 813 31.76 -13.19 -29.31
N ASN A 814 32.85 -12.98 -30.06
CA ASN A 814 34.21 -13.23 -29.60
C ASN A 814 35.13 -12.13 -30.14
N PHE A 815 36.09 -11.68 -29.34
CA PHE A 815 37.17 -10.82 -29.81
C PHE A 815 38.27 -11.63 -30.52
N THR A 816 38.92 -10.99 -31.48
CA THR A 816 40.15 -11.54 -32.06
C THR A 816 41.33 -11.37 -31.10
N GLU A 817 42.43 -12.10 -31.33
CA GLU A 817 43.66 -11.94 -30.54
C GLU A 817 44.17 -10.48 -30.57
N GLU A 818 44.14 -9.81 -31.74
CA GLU A 818 44.51 -8.40 -31.88
C GLU A 818 43.60 -7.46 -31.06
N GLU A 819 42.30 -7.78 -30.98
CA GLU A 819 41.35 -7.02 -30.17
C GLU A 819 41.57 -7.26 -28.68
N MET A 820 41.93 -8.48 -28.27
CA MET A 820 42.27 -8.80 -26.89
C MET A 820 43.52 -8.02 -26.44
N GLU A 821 44.57 -7.95 -27.26
CA GLU A 821 45.76 -7.14 -26.94
C GLU A 821 45.45 -5.65 -26.73
N LYS A 822 44.42 -5.15 -27.43
CA LYS A 822 44.05 -3.73 -27.38
C LYS A 822 43.05 -3.39 -26.27
N TYR A 823 42.10 -4.27 -26.00
CA TYR A 823 40.94 -3.99 -25.16
C TYR A 823 40.87 -4.85 -23.90
N TYR A 824 41.83 -5.74 -23.64
CA TYR A 824 41.95 -6.50 -22.40
C TYR A 824 43.21 -6.06 -21.65
N LEU A 825 43.10 -4.95 -20.90
CA LEU A 825 44.25 -4.27 -20.30
C LEU A 825 44.33 -4.52 -18.78
N HIS A 826 45.53 -4.81 -18.30
CA HIS A 826 45.89 -4.88 -16.87
C HIS A 826 46.92 -3.80 -16.53
N PHE A 827 46.83 -3.26 -15.31
CA PHE A 827 47.66 -2.14 -14.84
C PHE A 827 48.46 -2.49 -13.59
#